data_AF-A0A2G9MXJ5-F1
#
_entry.id   AF-A0A2G9MXJ5-F1
#
_cell.length_a   1.000
_cell.length_b   1.000
_cell.length_c   1.000
_cell.angle_alpha   90.00
_cell.angle_beta   90.00
_cell.angle_gamma   90.00
#
_symmetry.space_group_name_H-M   'P 1'
#
loop_
_entity.id
_entity.type
_entity.pdbx_description
1 polymer ?
#
loop_
_entity_poly.entity_id
_entity_poly.type
_entity_poly.pdbx_seq_one_letter_code
_entity_poly.pdbx_strand_id
1 'polypeptide(L)'
;MGYENKLICFLFALLLFAGAVWPNFIYNKTINGTGADFSEKYDVFENPVGVAVKNGTVYVIDSDRSYLFTMSGNAIAYRVGGEGADISSLSSPRGFAFDGNDIIISDSGNNKLKRLRYGAVTSFNVQLATSFDSPRGISSYGNSLYIADTSNDRIVVLKKVNDAYQFDFVFGSSGSSDGQFNAPASVFAYDGKVYVADKYNNKVQVFSLNGTFERSIGIGKGGVTLLSPSGVYVSDFVYVADSGNNRVAVFTKTGEPVETFGGPAEAEHMKRFSNPQGVWVDSGMLYVADSYKARVQVFKINMSSTNAEVEEKIAQLNVKLAEIASLAAFAKTNLGISTPASALATCIDGVSAVYEEMEFTQALSKAQECNETADNEIADMKAAIVTEIQKRIGTAQSRLGGFADENQAQKKAEVQALLNLASSNVSAGNYETALLKIGEADKKMDGMGLPGGSTEVEEEAPTGTQDAQILLASLNALKGQISFIKAELFTYGMFDAGIENAQLGISRAEIYISSSQAQKAEAELNSLESAVVSARKSLNDRKEAVANASAKINETEKYLQQSDSGFLVTPDTSSAKARLEEAKGKLYADPKGAETLAKEAQLLAGQAENALTQVKIIVGIGVLAVLAGIAVFALLVWYVFKKRKAARGRINSEERKWKPGLKR
;
A
#
# COMPACT_ATOMS: atom_id res chain seq x y z
N MET A 1 11.36 -16.82 -36.75
CA MET A 1 10.48 -17.61 -35.86
C MET A 1 9.81 -16.64 -34.92
N GLY A 2 8.48 -16.63 -34.92
CA GLY A 2 7.67 -15.44 -34.65
C GLY A 2 7.47 -15.07 -33.18
N TYR A 3 7.17 -13.78 -32.99
CA TYR A 3 6.77 -13.13 -31.74
C TYR A 3 5.71 -13.90 -30.94
N GLU A 4 4.86 -14.68 -31.60
CA GLU A 4 3.83 -15.51 -30.97
C GLU A 4 4.38 -16.57 -29.99
N ASN A 5 5.60 -17.09 -30.22
CA ASN A 5 6.20 -18.05 -29.29
C ASN A 5 6.77 -17.40 -28.02
N LYS A 6 7.09 -16.09 -28.04
CA LYS A 6 7.56 -15.38 -26.84
C LYS A 6 6.40 -15.08 -25.87
N LEU A 7 5.20 -14.80 -26.40
CA LEU A 7 4.00 -14.56 -25.58
C LEU A 7 3.54 -15.82 -24.83
N ILE A 8 3.68 -16.99 -25.45
CA ILE A 8 3.35 -18.29 -24.85
C ILE A 8 4.35 -18.68 -23.76
N CYS A 9 5.64 -18.38 -23.93
CA CYS A 9 6.64 -18.56 -22.86
C CYS A 9 6.38 -17.61 -21.67
N PHE A 10 5.89 -16.39 -21.92
CA PHE A 10 5.53 -15.42 -20.88
C PHE A 10 4.31 -15.85 -20.05
N LEU A 11 3.31 -16.45 -20.70
CA LEU A 11 2.15 -17.07 -20.02
C LEU A 11 2.51 -18.34 -19.23
N PHE A 12 3.52 -19.09 -19.67
CA PHE A 12 4.04 -20.26 -18.93
C PHE A 12 4.94 -19.88 -17.76
N ALA A 13 5.68 -18.77 -17.84
CA ALA A 13 6.43 -18.22 -16.71
C ALA A 13 5.45 -17.80 -15.59
N LEU A 14 4.34 -17.13 -15.93
CA LEU A 14 3.25 -16.77 -15.00
C LEU A 14 2.68 -17.93 -14.16
N LEU A 15 2.73 -19.16 -14.67
CA LEU A 15 2.25 -20.37 -13.99
C LEU A 15 3.31 -21.07 -13.10
N LEU A 16 4.59 -20.63 -13.15
CA LEU A 16 5.68 -21.17 -12.33
C LEU A 16 6.05 -20.27 -11.13
N PHE A 17 5.49 -19.07 -11.00
CA PHE A 17 5.82 -18.07 -9.96
C PHE A 17 5.09 -18.27 -8.61
N ALA A 18 4.98 -19.50 -8.12
CA ALA A 18 4.51 -19.74 -6.75
C ALA A 18 5.72 -19.82 -5.80
N GLY A 19 6.17 -18.69 -5.24
CA GLY A 19 7.22 -18.78 -4.21
C GLY A 19 7.54 -17.52 -3.40
N ALA A 20 7.72 -16.36 -4.01
CA ALA A 20 8.18 -15.16 -3.30
C ALA A 20 7.07 -14.10 -3.20
N VAL A 21 6.70 -13.76 -1.97
CA VAL A 21 5.69 -12.73 -1.65
C VAL A 21 6.39 -11.60 -0.87
N TRP A 22 6.26 -10.37 -1.35
CA TRP A 22 6.98 -9.17 -0.91
C TRP A 22 6.10 -8.25 -0.05
N PRO A 23 6.63 -7.65 1.02
CA PRO A 23 5.86 -6.79 1.88
C PRO A 23 5.76 -5.38 1.29
N ASN A 24 4.53 -4.92 1.05
CA ASN A 24 4.18 -3.51 0.81
C ASN A 24 3.55 -2.93 2.09
N PHE A 25 3.89 -1.68 2.43
CA PHE A 25 3.48 -0.99 3.65
C PHE A 25 2.44 0.09 3.34
N ILE A 26 1.19 -0.21 3.65
CA ILE A 26 0.09 0.74 3.47
C ILE A 26 -0.15 1.45 4.80
N TYR A 27 -0.04 2.77 4.81
CA TYR A 27 -0.38 3.57 5.98
C TYR A 27 -1.79 3.21 6.49
N ASN A 28 -1.91 2.89 7.77
CA ASN A 28 -3.18 2.56 8.40
C ASN A 28 -3.63 3.69 9.31
N LYS A 29 -2.83 4.03 10.33
CA LYS A 29 -3.19 5.05 11.32
C LYS A 29 -1.98 5.61 12.06
N THR A 30 -2.23 6.67 12.80
CA THR A 30 -1.29 7.26 13.77
C THR A 30 -1.86 7.13 15.18
N ILE A 31 -0.99 6.83 16.14
CA ILE A 31 -1.25 6.84 17.58
C ILE A 31 -0.39 7.94 18.19
N ASN A 32 -0.99 8.92 18.84
CA ASN A 32 -0.31 10.11 19.40
C ASN A 32 -0.61 10.33 20.90
N GLY A 33 -1.37 9.43 21.52
CA GLY A 33 -1.71 9.48 22.94
C GLY A 33 -3.04 10.16 23.27
N THR A 34 -3.61 10.96 22.37
CA THR A 34 -4.81 11.77 22.68
C THR A 34 -6.10 10.93 22.71
N GLY A 35 -6.83 11.00 23.82
CA GLY A 35 -8.24 10.56 23.94
C GLY A 35 -9.23 11.64 23.51
N ALA A 36 -10.53 11.33 23.56
CA ALA A 36 -11.62 12.23 23.15
C ALA A 36 -11.79 13.49 24.04
N ASP A 37 -11.14 13.53 25.21
CA ASP A 37 -11.16 14.68 26.12
C ASP A 37 -9.74 15.24 26.29
N PHE A 38 -9.50 16.43 25.74
CA PHE A 38 -8.22 17.16 25.70
C PHE A 38 -7.80 17.78 27.06
N SER A 39 -8.19 17.21 28.19
CA SER A 39 -8.14 17.96 29.46
C SER A 39 -6.83 17.90 30.27
N GLU A 40 -5.83 17.07 29.94
CA GLU A 40 -4.57 17.04 30.71
C GLU A 40 -3.29 16.99 29.87
N LYS A 41 -2.30 17.84 30.24
CA LYS A 41 -0.95 17.99 29.65
C LYS A 41 -0.12 16.69 29.58
N TYR A 42 -0.60 15.60 30.18
CA TYR A 42 0.10 14.33 30.38
C TYR A 42 -0.42 13.17 29.51
N ASP A 43 -1.41 13.42 28.65
CA ASP A 43 -2.02 12.40 27.77
C ASP A 43 -1.62 12.57 26.30
N VAL A 44 -0.36 12.97 26.06
CA VAL A 44 0.27 13.04 24.74
C VAL A 44 1.69 12.51 24.82
N PHE A 45 2.14 11.86 23.75
CA PHE A 45 3.55 11.49 23.63
C PHE A 45 4.43 12.75 23.49
N GLU A 46 5.69 12.61 23.87
CA GLU A 46 6.73 13.62 23.69
C GLU A 46 7.92 13.00 22.94
N ASN A 47 8.43 11.87 23.42
CA ASN A 47 9.52 11.14 22.77
C ASN A 47 9.29 9.62 22.85
N PRO A 48 8.35 9.07 22.06
CA PRO A 48 8.09 7.64 22.02
C PRO A 48 9.28 6.94 21.34
N VAL A 49 9.96 6.05 22.06
CA VAL A 49 11.19 5.39 21.58
C VAL A 49 11.07 3.87 21.46
N GLY A 50 10.26 3.25 22.32
CA GLY A 50 10.00 1.80 22.30
C GLY A 50 8.53 1.54 21.99
N VAL A 51 8.25 0.55 21.15
CA VAL A 51 6.88 0.12 20.84
C VAL A 51 6.82 -1.40 20.76
N ALA A 52 5.75 -1.98 21.29
CA ALA A 52 5.44 -3.39 21.10
C ALA A 52 3.95 -3.64 21.23
N VAL A 53 3.46 -4.72 20.65
CA VAL A 53 2.07 -5.15 20.77
C VAL A 53 2.02 -6.54 21.40
N LYS A 54 1.07 -6.72 22.33
CA LYS A 54 0.81 -8.02 22.92
C LYS A 54 -0.66 -8.15 23.25
N ASN A 55 -1.28 -9.25 22.82
CA ASN A 55 -2.71 -9.52 23.00
C ASN A 55 -3.60 -8.35 22.52
N GLY A 56 -3.21 -7.68 21.42
CA GLY A 56 -3.91 -6.52 20.86
C GLY A 56 -3.69 -5.20 21.61
N THR A 57 -3.02 -5.20 22.78
CA THR A 57 -2.65 -3.97 23.49
C THR A 57 -1.33 -3.42 22.95
N VAL A 58 -1.31 -2.14 22.60
CA VAL A 58 -0.09 -1.42 22.20
C VAL A 58 0.58 -0.85 23.44
N TYR A 59 1.86 -1.13 23.59
CA TYR A 59 2.74 -0.63 24.64
C TYR A 59 3.74 0.34 24.02
N VAL A 60 3.90 1.51 24.63
CA VAL A 60 4.80 2.55 24.14
C VAL A 60 5.65 3.07 25.30
N ILE A 61 6.97 3.00 25.17
CA ILE A 61 7.88 3.72 26.06
C ILE A 61 8.07 5.12 25.51
N ASP A 62 7.78 6.10 26.35
CA ASP A 62 8.11 7.50 26.13
C ASP A 62 9.29 7.88 27.04
N SER A 63 10.44 8.14 26.43
CA SER A 63 11.70 8.34 27.16
C SER A 63 11.67 9.63 27.95
N ASP A 64 11.19 10.73 27.34
CA ASP A 64 11.25 12.05 27.96
C ASP A 64 10.18 12.20 29.04
N ARG A 65 9.03 11.52 28.86
CA ARG A 65 8.00 11.43 29.91
C ARG A 65 8.32 10.42 31.01
N SER A 66 9.33 9.57 30.81
CA SER A 66 9.67 8.47 31.70
C SER A 66 8.49 7.53 32.00
N TYR A 67 7.62 7.28 31.02
CA TYR A 67 6.48 6.39 31.16
C TYR A 67 6.55 5.21 30.18
N LEU A 68 6.03 4.07 30.64
CA LEU A 68 5.46 3.03 29.78
C LEU A 68 3.95 3.26 29.71
N PHE A 69 3.44 3.54 28.51
CA PHE A 69 2.03 3.69 28.20
C PHE A 69 1.44 2.39 27.65
N THR A 70 0.19 2.11 28.00
CA THR A 70 -0.64 1.13 27.31
C THR A 70 -1.81 1.84 26.63
N MET A 71 -2.13 1.44 25.40
CA MET A 71 -3.12 2.14 24.58
C MET A 71 -4.45 1.38 24.51
N SER A 72 -5.55 2.15 24.46
CA SER A 72 -6.88 1.69 24.02
C SER A 72 -7.28 2.49 22.78
N GLY A 73 -7.28 1.85 21.61
CA GLY A 73 -7.43 2.56 20.34
C GLY A 73 -6.26 3.52 20.08
N ASN A 74 -6.52 4.82 20.14
CA ASN A 74 -5.52 5.89 19.99
C ASN A 74 -5.17 6.60 21.31
N ALA A 75 -5.92 6.33 22.39
CA ALA A 75 -5.80 6.99 23.67
C ALA A 75 -4.90 6.21 24.64
N ILE A 76 -4.21 6.93 25.53
CA ILE A 76 -3.52 6.32 26.67
C ILE A 76 -4.57 5.75 27.63
N ALA A 77 -4.52 4.45 27.87
CA ALA A 77 -5.42 3.76 28.80
C ALA A 77 -4.81 3.65 30.20
N TYR A 78 -3.51 3.45 30.28
CA TYR A 78 -2.78 3.30 31.54
C TYR A 78 -1.32 3.72 31.36
N ARG A 79 -0.69 4.21 32.43
CA ARG A 79 0.71 4.64 32.46
C ARG A 79 1.40 4.10 33.69
N VAL A 80 2.66 3.70 33.52
CA VAL A 80 3.54 3.19 34.58
C VAL A 80 4.87 3.90 34.49
N GLY A 81 5.40 4.40 35.60
CA GLY A 81 6.62 5.20 35.61
C GLY A 81 6.37 6.62 36.11
N GLY A 82 7.06 7.57 35.50
CA GLY A 82 7.06 8.98 35.83
C GLY A 82 8.31 9.38 36.59
N GLU A 83 8.60 10.68 36.57
CA GLU A 83 9.69 11.25 37.36
C GLU A 83 9.36 11.16 38.85
N GLY A 84 10.30 10.64 39.64
CA GLY A 84 10.11 10.49 41.08
C GLY A 84 11.19 9.63 41.75
N ALA A 85 11.11 9.54 43.07
CA ALA A 85 12.04 8.76 43.88
C ALA A 85 11.48 7.42 44.38
N ASP A 86 10.26 7.05 43.97
CA ASP A 86 9.64 5.79 44.38
C ASP A 86 10.12 4.60 43.53
N ILE A 87 9.78 3.38 43.97
CA ILE A 87 10.20 2.16 43.29
C ILE A 87 9.64 2.05 41.86
N SER A 88 8.52 2.74 41.58
CA SER A 88 7.84 2.75 40.29
C SER A 88 8.35 3.79 39.30
N SER A 89 9.14 4.77 39.73
CA SER A 89 9.67 5.80 38.83
C SER A 89 10.54 5.20 37.74
N LEU A 90 10.61 5.84 36.59
CA LEU A 90 11.58 5.51 35.54
C LEU A 90 12.39 6.76 35.25
N SER A 91 13.56 6.59 34.66
CA SER A 91 14.41 7.68 34.19
C SER A 91 14.92 7.34 32.79
N SER A 92 14.45 8.08 31.79
CA SER A 92 14.79 7.87 30.37
C SER A 92 14.76 6.38 29.96
N PRO A 93 13.63 5.67 30.20
CA PRO A 93 13.49 4.30 29.78
C PRO A 93 13.54 4.21 28.25
N ARG A 94 14.18 3.18 27.67
CA ARG A 94 14.37 3.12 26.20
C ARG A 94 13.91 1.84 25.53
N GLY A 95 13.84 0.74 26.24
CA GLY A 95 13.43 -0.54 25.69
C GLY A 95 12.66 -1.39 26.70
N PHE A 96 11.91 -2.35 26.19
CA PHE A 96 11.25 -3.34 27.03
C PHE A 96 11.04 -4.64 26.28
N ALA A 97 10.93 -5.74 27.04
CA ALA A 97 10.63 -7.06 26.53
C ALA A 97 9.58 -7.75 27.41
N PHE A 98 8.83 -8.65 26.79
CA PHE A 98 7.84 -9.46 27.50
C PHE A 98 8.47 -10.78 27.96
N ASP A 99 8.26 -11.15 29.22
CA ASP A 99 8.65 -12.45 29.79
C ASP A 99 7.43 -13.06 30.50
N GLY A 100 6.74 -13.98 29.83
CA GLY A 100 5.45 -14.48 30.33
C GLY A 100 4.45 -13.32 30.46
N ASN A 101 3.97 -13.00 31.66
CA ASN A 101 3.10 -11.84 31.93
C ASN A 101 3.87 -10.59 32.38
N ASP A 102 5.18 -10.68 32.54
CA ASP A 102 5.99 -9.57 33.00
C ASP A 102 6.46 -8.70 31.85
N ILE A 103 6.76 -7.45 32.18
CA ILE A 103 7.46 -6.52 31.30
C ILE A 103 8.78 -6.17 31.95
N ILE A 104 9.88 -6.47 31.27
CA ILE A 104 11.22 -6.09 31.69
C ILE A 104 11.59 -4.83 30.93
N ILE A 105 11.92 -3.77 31.65
CA ILE A 105 12.16 -2.42 31.15
C ILE A 105 13.64 -2.10 31.36
N SER A 106 14.30 -1.57 30.34
CA SER A 106 15.59 -0.91 30.49
C SER A 106 15.38 0.52 30.99
N ASP A 107 15.67 0.71 32.27
CA ASP A 107 15.59 2.00 32.95
C ASP A 107 16.92 2.73 32.76
N SER A 108 17.13 3.18 31.52
CA SER A 108 18.46 3.54 30.99
C SER A 108 19.13 4.67 31.76
N GLY A 109 18.38 5.69 32.18
CA GLY A 109 18.90 6.81 32.98
C GLY A 109 19.34 6.38 34.38
N ASN A 110 18.81 5.28 34.89
CA ASN A 110 19.19 4.70 36.18
C ASN A 110 20.19 3.53 36.05
N ASN A 111 20.66 3.21 34.85
CA ASN A 111 21.62 2.13 34.58
C ASN A 111 21.18 0.76 35.12
N LYS A 112 19.87 0.45 35.03
CA LYS A 112 19.27 -0.75 35.63
C LYS A 112 18.19 -1.35 34.74
N LEU A 113 17.81 -2.59 35.08
CA LEU A 113 16.59 -3.21 34.58
C LEU A 113 15.51 -3.15 35.68
N LYS A 114 14.26 -2.90 35.27
CA LYS A 114 13.08 -2.98 36.14
C LYS A 114 12.10 -4.01 35.59
N ARG A 115 11.30 -4.58 36.48
CA ARG A 115 10.28 -5.58 36.18
C ARG A 115 8.92 -5.06 36.61
N LEU A 116 8.00 -4.97 35.66
CA LEU A 116 6.60 -4.71 35.90
C LEU A 116 5.84 -6.04 35.93
N ARG A 117 5.18 -6.32 37.05
CA ARG A 117 4.36 -7.52 37.27
C ARG A 117 3.08 -7.13 38.01
N TYR A 118 1.91 -7.51 37.48
CA TYR A 118 0.59 -7.19 38.05
C TYR A 118 0.38 -5.69 38.36
N GLY A 119 0.90 -4.79 37.51
CA GLY A 119 0.81 -3.34 37.72
C GLY A 119 1.83 -2.76 38.72
N ALA A 120 2.60 -3.60 39.42
CA ALA A 120 3.66 -3.16 40.33
C ALA A 120 5.03 -3.22 39.63
N VAL A 121 5.76 -2.11 39.65
CA VAL A 121 7.15 -2.04 39.20
C VAL A 121 8.06 -2.40 40.36
N THR A 122 8.98 -3.32 40.12
CA THR A 122 10.01 -3.75 41.07
C THR A 122 11.37 -3.69 40.39
N SER A 123 12.39 -3.22 41.09
CA SER A 123 13.77 -3.43 40.65
C SER A 123 14.22 -4.84 41.02
N PHE A 124 15.07 -5.43 40.18
CA PHE A 124 15.78 -6.65 40.52
C PHE A 124 17.27 -6.44 40.30
N ASN A 125 18.08 -6.99 41.19
CA ASN A 125 19.53 -6.88 41.09
C ASN A 125 20.07 -8.08 40.32
N VAL A 126 20.94 -7.81 39.35
CA VAL A 126 21.72 -8.82 38.64
C VAL A 126 23.17 -8.61 39.02
N GLN A 127 23.85 -9.66 39.50
CA GLN A 127 25.29 -9.59 39.73
C GLN A 127 26.01 -9.64 38.39
N LEU A 128 26.64 -8.54 38.02
CA LEU A 128 27.50 -8.41 36.84
C LEU A 128 28.91 -8.04 37.31
N ALA A 129 29.92 -8.47 36.56
CA ALA A 129 31.31 -8.09 36.82
C ALA A 129 31.51 -6.57 36.69
N THR A 130 30.78 -5.93 35.76
CA THR A 130 30.66 -4.47 35.64
C THR A 130 29.19 -4.11 35.52
N SER A 131 28.77 -3.01 36.16
CA SER A 131 27.39 -2.53 36.08
C SER A 131 26.97 -2.22 34.65
N PHE A 132 25.66 -2.27 34.39
CA PHE A 132 25.10 -1.69 33.17
C PHE A 132 25.46 -0.20 33.06
N ASP A 133 25.54 0.29 31.83
CA ASP A 133 25.67 1.71 31.52
C ASP A 133 24.81 2.05 30.29
N SER A 134 23.74 2.83 30.54
CA SER A 134 22.70 3.17 29.57
C SER A 134 22.16 1.96 28.80
N PRO A 135 21.61 0.92 29.46
CA PRO A 135 21.02 -0.21 28.77
C PRO A 135 19.84 0.25 27.92
N ARG A 136 19.75 -0.15 26.65
CA ARG A 136 18.69 0.29 25.70
C ARG A 136 17.82 -0.86 25.25
N GLY A 137 18.00 -1.36 24.03
CA GLY A 137 17.19 -2.46 23.52
C GLY A 137 17.30 -3.69 24.40
N ILE A 138 16.18 -4.38 24.54
CA ILE A 138 16.07 -5.63 25.29
C ILE A 138 15.14 -6.56 24.53
N SER A 139 15.48 -7.84 24.50
CA SER A 139 14.69 -8.87 23.83
C SER A 139 14.71 -10.16 24.64
N SER A 140 13.58 -10.84 24.71
CA SER A 140 13.43 -12.15 25.33
C SER A 140 13.40 -13.24 24.27
N TYR A 141 14.11 -14.34 24.51
CA TYR A 141 14.05 -15.53 23.67
C TYR A 141 14.27 -16.78 24.52
N GLY A 142 13.27 -17.67 24.55
CA GLY A 142 13.24 -18.79 25.48
C GLY A 142 13.31 -18.31 26.94
N ASN A 143 14.28 -18.81 27.69
CA ASN A 143 14.54 -18.39 29.08
C ASN A 143 15.64 -17.31 29.19
N SER A 144 16.03 -16.68 28.10
CA SER A 144 17.10 -15.69 28.09
C SER A 144 16.60 -14.29 27.76
N LEU A 145 17.23 -13.29 28.37
CA LEU A 145 17.15 -11.88 27.97
C LEU A 145 18.47 -11.46 27.33
N TYR A 146 18.37 -10.76 26.22
CA TYR A 146 19.46 -10.10 25.53
C TYR A 146 19.30 -8.60 25.72
N ILE A 147 20.33 -7.92 26.21
CA ILE A 147 20.29 -6.49 26.53
C ILE A 147 21.44 -5.80 25.83
N ALA A 148 21.13 -4.76 25.05
CA ALA A 148 22.15 -3.85 24.53
C ALA A 148 22.60 -2.91 25.66
N ASP A 149 23.78 -3.19 26.20
CA ASP A 149 24.43 -2.39 27.25
C ASP A 149 25.23 -1.28 26.56
N THR A 150 24.50 -0.27 26.09
CA THR A 150 24.90 0.61 24.98
C THR A 150 26.19 1.37 25.25
N SER A 151 26.36 1.98 26.42
CA SER A 151 27.58 2.77 26.69
C SER A 151 28.80 1.89 26.96
N ASN A 152 28.59 0.59 27.23
CA ASN A 152 29.65 -0.40 27.39
C ASN A 152 29.96 -1.17 26.09
N ASP A 153 29.35 -0.81 24.95
CA ASP A 153 29.56 -1.43 23.63
C ASP A 153 29.47 -2.96 23.61
N ARG A 154 28.49 -3.52 24.33
CA ARG A 154 28.32 -4.97 24.45
C ARG A 154 26.87 -5.40 24.54
N ILE A 155 26.62 -6.68 24.32
CA ILE A 155 25.36 -7.34 24.63
C ILE A 155 25.54 -8.18 25.90
N VAL A 156 24.69 -7.95 26.89
CA VAL A 156 24.59 -8.76 28.11
C VAL A 156 23.49 -9.79 27.93
N VAL A 157 23.79 -11.05 28.24
CA VAL A 157 22.81 -12.14 28.21
C VAL A 157 22.54 -12.61 29.63
N LEU A 158 21.26 -12.61 30.00
CA LEU A 158 20.78 -13.08 31.29
C LEU A 158 19.92 -14.33 31.09
N LYS A 159 20.03 -15.28 32.01
CA LYS A 159 19.20 -16.48 32.03
C LYS A 159 18.23 -16.45 33.20
N LYS A 160 16.98 -16.81 32.92
CA LYS A 160 15.94 -16.95 33.94
C LYS A 160 16.04 -18.32 34.61
N VAL A 161 16.27 -18.31 35.92
CA VAL A 161 16.36 -19.51 36.77
C VAL A 161 15.50 -19.27 38.01
N ASN A 162 14.51 -20.13 38.25
CA ASN A 162 13.59 -20.03 39.40
C ASN A 162 12.95 -18.62 39.55
N ASP A 163 12.46 -18.07 38.44
CA ASP A 163 11.87 -16.71 38.34
C ASP A 163 12.82 -15.54 38.64
N ALA A 164 14.12 -15.79 38.81
CA ALA A 164 15.14 -14.77 38.95
C ALA A 164 16.04 -14.72 37.71
N TYR A 165 16.55 -13.52 37.38
CA TYR A 165 17.53 -13.34 36.31
C TYR A 165 18.95 -13.43 36.85
N GLN A 166 19.75 -14.27 36.23
CA GLN A 166 21.16 -14.46 36.54
C GLN A 166 21.98 -14.14 35.30
N PHE A 167 23.19 -13.62 35.51
CA PHE A 167 24.16 -13.45 34.44
C PHE A 167 24.47 -14.80 33.78
N ASP A 168 24.50 -14.83 32.45
CA ASP A 168 24.91 -15.99 31.67
C ASP A 168 26.28 -15.70 31.01
N PHE A 169 26.31 -14.79 30.04
CA PHE A 169 27.53 -14.34 29.38
C PHE A 169 27.37 -12.95 28.75
N VAL A 170 28.46 -12.40 28.21
CA VAL A 170 28.46 -11.19 27.38
C VAL A 170 29.21 -11.44 26.09
N PHE A 171 28.88 -10.68 25.05
CA PHE A 171 29.64 -10.64 23.81
C PHE A 171 29.65 -9.23 23.23
N GLY A 172 30.64 -8.95 22.38
CA GLY A 172 30.92 -7.61 21.89
C GLY A 172 31.99 -6.88 22.69
N SER A 173 32.64 -5.93 22.01
CA SER A 173 33.59 -4.97 22.58
C SER A 173 33.59 -3.71 21.73
N SER A 174 34.05 -2.58 22.27
CA SER A 174 34.18 -1.34 21.51
C SER A 174 34.99 -1.51 20.22
N GLY A 175 34.49 -0.96 19.11
CA GLY A 175 35.16 -0.94 17.82
C GLY A 175 34.20 -0.99 16.63
N SER A 176 34.75 -1.12 15.43
CA SER A 176 33.98 -1.14 14.17
C SER A 176 34.09 -2.45 13.38
N SER A 177 34.96 -3.36 13.82
CA SER A 177 35.16 -4.67 13.18
C SER A 177 33.96 -5.59 13.39
N ASP A 178 33.98 -6.75 12.74
CA ASP A 178 32.98 -7.79 12.95
C ASP A 178 32.98 -8.28 14.40
N GLY A 179 31.80 -8.31 15.01
CA GLY A 179 31.63 -8.65 16.43
C GLY A 179 32.02 -7.55 17.42
N GLN A 180 32.51 -6.40 16.96
CA GLN A 180 32.71 -5.20 17.78
C GLN A 180 31.55 -4.23 17.60
N PHE A 181 31.24 -3.42 18.61
CA PHE A 181 30.12 -2.48 18.59
C PHE A 181 30.54 -1.04 18.86
N ASN A 182 29.71 -0.10 18.41
CA ASN A 182 29.78 1.31 18.75
C ASN A 182 28.38 1.84 19.05
N ALA A 183 28.07 1.93 20.34
CA ALA A 183 26.77 2.25 20.92
C ALA A 183 25.63 1.40 20.34
N PRO A 184 25.63 0.07 20.56
CA PRO A 184 24.56 -0.80 20.08
C PRO A 184 23.22 -0.33 20.67
N ALA A 185 22.29 0.08 19.82
CA ALA A 185 21.06 0.78 20.21
C ALA A 185 19.92 -0.18 20.52
N SER A 186 19.85 -1.30 19.80
CA SER A 186 18.79 -2.29 19.91
C SER A 186 19.32 -3.69 19.69
N VAL A 187 18.64 -4.67 20.30
CA VAL A 187 18.91 -6.10 20.16
C VAL A 187 17.59 -6.84 20.05
N PHE A 188 17.52 -7.79 19.13
CA PHE A 188 16.35 -8.65 18.94
C PHE A 188 16.79 -10.10 18.69
N ALA A 189 16.35 -11.02 19.53
CA ALA A 189 16.62 -12.44 19.40
C ALA A 189 15.42 -13.16 18.79
N TYR A 190 15.64 -13.88 17.69
CA TYR A 190 14.60 -14.56 16.93
C TYR A 190 15.18 -15.74 16.16
N ASP A 191 14.45 -16.86 16.13
CA ASP A 191 14.78 -18.03 15.31
C ASP A 191 16.25 -18.49 15.40
N GLY A 192 16.78 -18.58 16.63
CA GLY A 192 18.16 -19.01 16.86
C GLY A 192 19.25 -17.98 16.54
N LYS A 193 18.89 -16.73 16.26
CA LYS A 193 19.81 -15.64 15.93
C LYS A 193 19.57 -14.42 16.81
N VAL A 194 20.58 -13.57 16.91
CA VAL A 194 20.54 -12.28 17.61
C VAL A 194 20.92 -11.18 16.63
N TYR A 195 20.02 -10.22 16.44
CA TYR A 195 20.19 -9.08 15.55
C TYR A 195 20.47 -7.85 16.40
N VAL A 196 21.56 -7.13 16.12
CA VAL A 196 21.99 -5.97 16.89
C VAL A 196 22.08 -4.76 15.97
N ALA A 197 21.29 -3.72 16.26
CA ALA A 197 21.42 -2.42 15.59
C ALA A 197 22.63 -1.68 16.16
N ASP A 198 23.73 -1.72 15.41
CA ASP A 198 25.01 -1.14 15.78
C ASP A 198 25.08 0.30 15.28
N LYS A 199 24.58 1.21 16.12
CA LYS A 199 24.12 2.55 15.72
C LYS A 199 25.23 3.33 15.03
N TYR A 200 26.36 3.56 15.69
CA TYR A 200 27.39 4.45 15.14
C TYR A 200 28.34 3.76 14.15
N ASN A 201 28.24 2.44 14.00
CA ASN A 201 28.86 1.72 12.89
C ASN A 201 27.91 1.57 11.68
N ASN A 202 26.70 2.13 11.73
CA ASN A 202 25.76 2.20 10.61
C ASN A 202 25.42 0.83 9.99
N LYS A 203 25.27 -0.20 10.82
CA LYS A 203 24.99 -1.57 10.37
C LYS A 203 24.09 -2.32 11.36
N VAL A 204 23.45 -3.38 10.89
CA VAL A 204 22.88 -4.41 11.77
C VAL A 204 23.80 -5.62 11.74
N GLN A 205 24.28 -6.07 12.89
CA GLN A 205 25.10 -7.28 12.99
C GLN A 205 24.24 -8.46 13.45
N VAL A 206 24.46 -9.63 12.85
CA VAL A 206 23.74 -10.87 13.15
C VAL A 206 24.69 -11.86 13.79
N PHE A 207 24.25 -12.44 14.90
CA PHE A 207 24.98 -13.42 15.70
C PHE A 207 24.15 -14.68 15.89
N SER A 208 24.80 -15.77 16.23
CA SER A 208 24.16 -16.94 16.85
C SER A 208 23.74 -16.63 18.29
N LEU A 209 22.89 -17.47 18.89
CA LEU A 209 22.46 -17.31 20.29
C LEU A 209 23.61 -17.33 21.31
N ASN A 210 24.78 -17.89 20.97
CA ASN A 210 25.97 -17.90 21.83
C ASN A 210 26.92 -16.71 21.61
N GLY A 211 26.51 -15.72 20.80
CA GLY A 211 27.28 -14.49 20.57
C GLY A 211 28.38 -14.60 19.51
N THR A 212 28.37 -15.65 18.66
CA THR A 212 29.32 -15.75 17.54
C THR A 212 28.81 -14.91 16.38
N PHE A 213 29.65 -14.00 15.86
CA PHE A 213 29.31 -13.17 14.70
C PHE A 213 29.10 -14.03 13.46
N GLU A 214 28.08 -13.70 12.67
CA GLU A 214 27.76 -14.40 11.43
C GLU A 214 27.81 -13.51 10.18
N ARG A 215 27.18 -12.33 10.24
CA ARG A 215 27.13 -11.38 9.10
C ARG A 215 26.68 -9.99 9.52
N SER A 216 26.86 -9.04 8.60
CA SER A 216 26.32 -7.68 8.69
C SER A 216 25.26 -7.42 7.61
N ILE A 217 24.26 -6.60 7.94
CA ILE A 217 23.15 -6.18 7.07
C ILE A 217 23.16 -4.66 6.94
N GLY A 218 22.79 -4.14 5.77
CA GLY A 218 22.61 -2.70 5.54
C GLY A 218 23.90 -1.92 5.33
N ILE A 219 24.97 -2.60 4.89
CA ILE A 219 26.29 -2.02 4.60
C ILE A 219 26.45 -1.55 3.14
N GLY A 220 25.35 -1.33 2.42
CA GLY A 220 25.34 -0.91 1.01
C GLY A 220 25.18 -2.04 -0.01
N LYS A 221 25.23 -3.32 0.40
CA LYS A 221 24.89 -4.45 -0.48
C LYS A 221 23.43 -4.30 -0.95
N GLY A 222 23.21 -4.34 -2.27
CA GLY A 222 21.88 -4.14 -2.88
C GLY A 222 21.36 -2.70 -2.79
N GLY A 223 22.25 -1.70 -2.62
CA GLY A 223 21.89 -0.28 -2.70
C GLY A 223 21.33 0.35 -1.42
N VAL A 224 21.20 -0.41 -0.32
CA VAL A 224 20.72 0.11 0.96
C VAL A 224 21.86 0.22 1.97
N THR A 225 22.25 1.45 2.27
CA THR A 225 23.16 1.80 3.37
C THR A 225 22.35 2.37 4.53
N LEU A 226 22.51 1.79 5.72
CA LEU A 226 21.92 2.31 6.95
C LEU A 226 22.71 3.51 7.47
N LEU A 227 22.06 4.34 8.28
CA LEU A 227 22.65 5.46 8.99
C LEU A 227 22.05 5.57 10.39
N SER A 228 22.86 5.35 11.43
CA SER A 228 22.40 5.40 12.82
C SER A 228 21.16 4.54 13.11
N PRO A 229 21.12 3.25 12.74
CA PRO A 229 19.97 2.40 13.01
C PRO A 229 19.72 2.31 14.52
N SER A 230 18.47 2.57 14.95
CA SER A 230 18.15 2.64 16.39
C SER A 230 17.23 1.52 16.88
N GLY A 231 16.57 0.80 15.97
CA GLY A 231 15.64 -0.29 16.28
C GLY A 231 15.73 -1.40 15.26
N VAL A 232 15.58 -2.64 15.73
CA VAL A 232 15.51 -3.84 14.90
C VAL A 232 14.41 -4.75 15.43
N TYR A 233 13.61 -5.31 14.52
CA TYR A 233 12.61 -6.33 14.82
C TYR A 233 12.64 -7.38 13.71
N VAL A 234 12.46 -8.66 14.06
CA VAL A 234 12.52 -9.75 13.09
C VAL A 234 11.29 -10.63 13.20
N SER A 235 10.67 -10.91 12.05
CA SER A 235 9.64 -11.95 11.90
C SER A 235 9.89 -12.72 10.61
N ASP A 236 9.09 -12.49 9.58
CA ASP A 236 9.33 -13.00 8.22
C ASP A 236 10.48 -12.25 7.55
N PHE A 237 10.64 -10.98 7.90
CA PHE A 237 11.69 -10.08 7.45
C PHE A 237 12.41 -9.42 8.63
N VAL A 238 13.54 -8.77 8.35
CA VAL A 238 14.27 -7.93 9.29
C VAL A 238 13.87 -6.48 9.03
N TYR A 239 13.19 -5.87 9.99
CA TYR A 239 12.74 -4.48 9.96
C TYR A 239 13.70 -3.63 10.77
N VAL A 240 14.23 -2.56 10.17
CA VAL A 240 15.22 -1.69 10.79
C VAL A 240 14.72 -0.25 10.79
N ALA A 241 14.67 0.36 11.97
CA ALA A 241 14.48 1.80 12.09
C ALA A 241 15.80 2.50 11.71
N ASP A 242 15.91 2.93 10.45
CA ASP A 242 17.07 3.57 9.86
C ASP A 242 17.05 5.08 10.18
N SER A 243 17.28 5.38 11.45
CA SER A 243 16.92 6.67 12.06
C SER A 243 17.60 7.87 11.43
N GLY A 244 18.87 7.76 11.08
CA GLY A 244 19.64 8.84 10.46
C GLY A 244 19.17 9.16 9.06
N ASN A 245 18.61 8.17 8.34
CA ASN A 245 17.99 8.37 7.03
C ASN A 245 16.48 8.68 7.13
N ASN A 246 15.92 8.77 8.34
CA ASN A 246 14.50 9.02 8.59
C ASN A 246 13.58 8.04 7.85
N ARG A 247 13.92 6.75 7.81
CA ARG A 247 13.15 5.73 7.08
C ARG A 247 13.07 4.43 7.86
N VAL A 248 12.23 3.51 7.39
CA VAL A 248 12.34 2.09 7.74
C VAL A 248 12.97 1.37 6.56
N ALA A 249 13.97 0.54 6.85
CA ALA A 249 14.59 -0.36 5.88
C ALA A 249 14.23 -1.80 6.22
N VAL A 250 13.83 -2.57 5.21
CA VAL A 250 13.40 -3.96 5.35
C VAL A 250 14.36 -4.85 4.58
N PHE A 251 14.76 -5.97 5.18
CA PHE A 251 15.68 -6.93 4.60
C PHE A 251 15.11 -8.34 4.72
N THR A 252 15.57 -9.24 3.85
CA THR A 252 15.40 -10.67 4.05
C THR A 252 16.13 -11.09 5.32
N LYS A 253 15.80 -12.28 5.87
CA LYS A 253 16.56 -12.82 7.00
C LYS A 253 18.04 -13.05 6.65
N THR A 254 18.37 -13.29 5.38
CA THR A 254 19.75 -13.47 4.90
C THR A 254 20.51 -12.15 4.72
N GLY A 255 19.80 -11.02 4.63
CA GLY A 255 20.39 -9.67 4.68
C GLY A 255 20.33 -8.89 3.37
N GLU A 256 19.65 -9.42 2.35
CA GLU A 256 19.36 -8.71 1.11
C GLU A 256 18.28 -7.64 1.37
N PRO A 257 18.44 -6.42 0.82
CA PRO A 257 17.42 -5.38 0.95
C PRO A 257 16.14 -5.79 0.23
N VAL A 258 15.02 -5.43 0.84
CA VAL A 258 13.66 -5.73 0.35
C VAL A 258 12.96 -4.44 -0.04
N GLU A 259 12.92 -3.47 0.86
CA GLU A 259 12.14 -2.24 0.69
C GLU A 259 12.71 -1.15 1.60
N THR A 260 12.55 0.11 1.21
CA THR A 260 12.71 1.24 2.14
C THR A 260 11.59 2.25 1.95
N PHE A 261 11.02 2.74 3.05
CA PHE A 261 9.87 3.66 2.96
C PHE A 261 9.84 4.69 4.08
N GLY A 262 9.05 5.75 3.87
CA GLY A 262 8.87 6.86 4.81
C GLY A 262 10.05 7.84 4.89
N GLY A 263 11.02 7.72 3.97
CA GLY A 263 12.16 8.63 3.85
C GLY A 263 11.83 10.02 3.26
N PRO A 264 12.82 10.92 3.14
CA PRO A 264 12.61 12.30 2.70
C PRO A 264 12.03 12.47 1.28
N ALA A 265 12.23 11.48 0.42
CA ALA A 265 11.74 11.46 -0.96
C ALA A 265 10.23 11.13 -1.07
N GLU A 266 9.59 10.68 0.01
CA GLU A 266 8.16 10.35 0.03
C GLU A 266 7.32 11.60 -0.23
N ALA A 267 6.46 11.61 -1.26
CA ALA A 267 5.71 12.80 -1.66
C ALA A 267 4.66 13.22 -0.61
N GLU A 268 4.11 12.26 0.13
CA GLU A 268 3.11 12.52 1.16
C GLU A 268 3.74 12.80 2.54
N HIS A 269 3.63 14.05 3.01
CA HIS A 269 4.17 14.46 4.32
C HIS A 269 3.71 13.61 5.50
N MET A 270 2.50 13.03 5.45
CA MET A 270 1.98 12.21 6.54
C MET A 270 2.68 10.86 6.67
N LYS A 271 3.30 10.35 5.58
CA LYS A 271 4.02 9.07 5.51
C LYS A 271 5.51 9.20 5.84
N ARG A 272 6.04 10.43 6.02
CA ARG A 272 7.44 10.68 6.38
C ARG A 272 7.70 10.42 7.86
N PHE A 273 8.80 9.75 8.17
CA PHE A 273 9.32 9.63 9.52
C PHE A 273 10.26 10.80 9.85
N SER A 274 10.47 11.02 11.14
CA SER A 274 11.48 11.91 11.70
C SER A 274 12.11 11.21 12.90
N ASN A 275 13.34 10.72 12.71
CA ASN A 275 14.09 9.95 13.69
C ASN A 275 13.30 8.74 14.25
N PRO A 276 12.86 7.79 13.39
CA PRO A 276 12.18 6.58 13.85
C PRO A 276 13.11 5.77 14.76
N GLN A 277 12.64 5.34 15.94
CA GLN A 277 13.48 4.63 16.93
C GLN A 277 13.08 3.16 17.07
N GLY A 278 11.84 2.89 17.47
CA GLY A 278 11.32 1.53 17.70
C GLY A 278 10.51 1.01 16.52
N VAL A 279 10.64 -0.28 16.22
CA VAL A 279 9.83 -0.99 15.23
C VAL A 279 9.29 -2.28 15.84
N TRP A 280 8.05 -2.64 15.53
CA TRP A 280 7.42 -3.89 15.97
C TRP A 280 6.39 -4.36 14.96
N VAL A 281 6.36 -5.67 14.68
CA VAL A 281 5.30 -6.26 13.85
C VAL A 281 4.41 -7.16 14.69
N ASP A 282 3.10 -7.00 14.56
CA ASP A 282 2.11 -7.88 15.14
C ASP A 282 0.89 -7.97 14.21
N SER A 283 0.33 -9.17 14.03
CA SER A 283 -0.93 -9.37 13.29
C SER A 283 -0.98 -8.71 11.90
N GLY A 284 0.13 -8.74 11.15
CA GLY A 284 0.23 -8.13 9.81
C GLY A 284 0.32 -6.60 9.82
N MET A 285 0.64 -6.01 10.97
CA MET A 285 0.75 -4.56 11.17
C MET A 285 2.14 -4.21 11.68
N LEU A 286 2.80 -3.25 11.03
CA LEU A 286 4.06 -2.67 11.45
C LEU A 286 3.82 -1.37 12.23
N TYR A 287 4.36 -1.29 13.43
CA TYR A 287 4.32 -0.14 14.31
C TYR A 287 5.70 0.50 14.34
N VAL A 288 5.76 1.82 14.12
CA VAL A 288 7.00 2.59 14.07
C VAL A 288 6.90 3.77 15.03
N ALA A 289 7.76 3.81 16.05
CA ALA A 289 7.86 4.94 16.96
C ALA A 289 8.61 6.09 16.26
N ASP A 290 7.86 7.10 15.82
CA ASP A 290 8.30 8.26 15.07
C ASP A 290 8.62 9.40 16.04
N SER A 291 9.75 9.26 16.72
CA SER A 291 10.05 9.93 17.98
C SER A 291 9.98 11.45 17.91
N TYR A 292 10.59 12.08 16.91
CA TYR A 292 10.60 13.55 16.79
C TYR A 292 9.27 14.12 16.29
N LYS A 293 8.33 13.27 15.89
CA LYS A 293 6.93 13.65 15.63
C LYS A 293 6.00 13.30 16.78
N ALA A 294 6.53 12.84 17.92
CA ALA A 294 5.76 12.50 19.11
C ALA A 294 4.58 11.55 18.79
N ARG A 295 4.81 10.54 17.96
CA ARG A 295 3.77 9.63 17.49
C ARG A 295 4.29 8.23 17.22
N VAL A 296 3.38 7.28 17.15
CA VAL A 296 3.60 5.94 16.58
C VAL A 296 2.77 5.85 15.30
N GLN A 297 3.42 5.59 14.18
CA GLN A 297 2.73 5.30 12.92
C GLN A 297 2.53 3.80 12.75
N VAL A 298 1.38 3.42 12.20
CA VAL A 298 1.00 2.02 11.99
C VAL A 298 0.72 1.77 10.52
N PHE A 299 1.33 0.74 9.97
CA PHE A 299 1.23 0.34 8.56
C PHE A 299 0.70 -1.07 8.47
N LYS A 300 -0.26 -1.32 7.57
CA LYS A 300 -0.65 -2.67 7.18
C LYS A 300 0.42 -3.23 6.25
N ILE A 301 0.87 -4.45 6.54
CA ILE A 301 1.78 -5.21 5.71
C ILE A 301 0.94 -6.04 4.73
N ASN A 302 0.98 -5.68 3.47
CA ASN A 302 0.38 -6.44 2.38
C ASN A 302 1.47 -7.21 1.66
N MET A 303 1.38 -8.54 1.70
CA MET A 303 2.31 -9.40 0.97
C MET A 303 1.83 -9.51 -0.49
N SER A 304 2.58 -8.97 -1.45
CA SER A 304 2.34 -9.01 -2.90
C SER A 304 3.43 -9.79 -3.63
N SER A 305 3.11 -10.61 -4.62
CA SER A 305 4.13 -11.29 -5.45
C SER A 305 4.79 -10.38 -6.51
N THR A 306 4.48 -9.07 -6.53
CA THR A 306 4.95 -8.14 -7.57
C THR A 306 5.41 -6.79 -6.99
N ASN A 307 6.36 -6.14 -7.66
CA ASN A 307 6.71 -4.73 -7.45
C ASN A 307 6.03 -3.88 -8.54
N ALA A 308 4.96 -3.17 -8.13
CA ALA A 308 4.11 -2.39 -9.04
C ALA A 308 4.86 -1.28 -9.78
N GLU A 309 5.91 -0.70 -9.16
CA GLU A 309 6.67 0.37 -9.80
C GLU A 309 7.52 -0.14 -10.97
N VAL A 310 8.19 -1.28 -10.79
CA VAL A 310 8.99 -1.87 -11.87
C VAL A 310 8.08 -2.41 -12.98
N GLU A 311 6.93 -3.00 -12.65
CA GLU A 311 5.94 -3.43 -13.63
C GLU A 311 5.39 -2.25 -14.46
N GLU A 312 5.11 -1.11 -13.81
CA GLU A 312 4.70 0.11 -14.49
C GLU A 312 5.78 0.59 -15.47
N LYS A 313 7.06 0.61 -15.06
CA LYS A 313 8.16 1.02 -15.94
C LYS A 313 8.34 0.05 -17.12
N ILE A 314 8.24 -1.26 -16.91
CA ILE A 314 8.29 -2.25 -18.01
C ILE A 314 7.12 -2.03 -18.98
N ALA A 315 5.92 -1.76 -18.48
CA ALA A 315 4.77 -1.45 -19.31
C ALA A 315 5.00 -0.19 -20.16
N GLN A 316 5.56 0.89 -19.57
CA GLN A 316 5.92 2.11 -20.30
C GLN A 316 6.98 1.86 -21.38
N LEU A 317 8.01 1.06 -21.09
CA LEU A 317 9.04 0.68 -22.07
C LEU A 317 8.45 -0.13 -23.24
N ASN A 318 7.49 -1.02 -22.97
CA ASN A 318 6.80 -1.78 -24.02
C ASN A 318 5.94 -0.88 -24.94
N VAL A 319 5.33 0.18 -24.40
CA VAL A 319 4.65 1.19 -25.22
C VAL A 319 5.63 1.90 -26.15
N LYS A 320 6.81 2.30 -25.63
CA LYS A 320 7.86 2.93 -26.46
C LYS A 320 8.42 1.98 -27.52
N LEU A 321 8.58 0.69 -27.20
CA LEU A 321 9.00 -0.32 -28.16
C LEU A 321 8.00 -0.46 -29.32
N ALA A 322 6.70 -0.38 -29.03
CA ALA A 322 5.64 -0.38 -30.05
C ALA A 322 5.69 0.90 -30.91
N GLU A 323 5.94 2.07 -30.30
CA GLU A 323 6.15 3.32 -31.05
C GLU A 323 7.33 3.19 -32.02
N ILE A 324 8.48 2.68 -31.54
CA ILE A 324 9.68 2.45 -32.36
C ILE A 324 9.37 1.54 -33.55
N ALA A 325 8.66 0.43 -33.31
CA ALA A 325 8.25 -0.48 -34.37
C ALA A 325 7.35 0.19 -35.41
N SER A 326 6.42 1.06 -34.98
CA SER A 326 5.53 1.77 -35.89
C SER A 326 6.26 2.82 -36.74
N LEU A 327 7.20 3.57 -36.15
CA LEU A 327 8.05 4.53 -36.87
C LEU A 327 8.95 3.82 -37.88
N ALA A 328 9.56 2.70 -37.51
CA ALA A 328 10.37 1.88 -38.41
C ALA A 328 9.55 1.35 -39.60
N ALA A 329 8.34 0.85 -39.34
CA ALA A 329 7.44 0.38 -40.39
C ALA A 329 7.01 1.50 -41.35
N PHE A 330 6.68 2.69 -40.81
CA PHE A 330 6.34 3.87 -41.59
C PHE A 330 7.51 4.32 -42.47
N ALA A 331 8.70 4.45 -41.87
CA ALA A 331 9.91 4.89 -42.56
C ALA A 331 10.28 3.95 -43.71
N LYS A 332 10.17 2.63 -43.49
CA LYS A 332 10.43 1.63 -44.53
C LYS A 332 9.39 1.67 -45.65
N THR A 333 8.10 1.66 -45.29
CA THR A 333 7.01 1.48 -46.27
C THR A 333 6.79 2.72 -47.12
N ASN A 334 6.84 3.91 -46.50
CA ASN A 334 6.46 5.16 -47.17
C ASN A 334 7.66 5.96 -47.66
N LEU A 335 8.81 5.81 -47.00
CA LEU A 335 10.01 6.62 -47.28
C LEU A 335 11.18 5.81 -47.85
N GLY A 336 11.14 4.46 -47.79
CA GLY A 336 12.24 3.62 -48.22
C GLY A 336 13.47 3.68 -47.30
N ILE A 337 13.31 4.21 -46.08
CA ILE A 337 14.38 4.33 -45.10
C ILE A 337 14.52 3.00 -44.37
N SER A 338 15.72 2.42 -44.37
CA SER A 338 16.04 1.26 -43.54
C SER A 338 16.50 1.73 -42.16
N THR A 339 15.84 1.29 -41.10
CA THR A 339 16.27 1.54 -39.71
C THR A 339 16.97 0.32 -39.12
N PRO A 340 17.95 0.50 -38.23
CA PRO A 340 18.56 -0.60 -37.49
C PRO A 340 17.57 -1.27 -36.53
N ALA A 341 17.86 -2.51 -36.11
CA ALA A 341 17.08 -3.19 -35.08
C ALA A 341 17.22 -2.46 -33.74
N SER A 342 16.08 -2.20 -33.08
CA SER A 342 16.05 -1.50 -31.80
C SER A 342 16.83 -2.26 -30.71
N ALA A 343 17.68 -1.55 -29.97
CA ALA A 343 18.37 -2.11 -28.81
C ALA A 343 17.45 -2.24 -27.58
N LEU A 344 16.30 -1.54 -27.61
CA LEU A 344 15.35 -1.48 -26.50
C LEU A 344 14.76 -2.86 -26.14
N ALA A 345 14.48 -3.71 -27.12
CA ALA A 345 13.96 -5.06 -26.85
C ALA A 345 14.93 -5.90 -26.00
N THR A 346 16.22 -5.87 -26.34
CA THR A 346 17.28 -6.52 -25.56
C THR A 346 17.44 -5.88 -24.19
N CYS A 347 17.25 -4.57 -24.08
CA CYS A 347 17.29 -3.84 -22.82
C CYS A 347 16.16 -4.28 -21.88
N ILE A 348 14.92 -4.38 -22.39
CA ILE A 348 13.75 -4.86 -21.64
C ILE A 348 13.94 -6.31 -21.19
N ASP A 349 14.47 -7.18 -22.06
CA ASP A 349 14.83 -8.56 -21.68
C ASP A 349 15.84 -8.55 -20.51
N GLY A 350 16.81 -7.63 -20.54
CA GLY A 350 17.79 -7.44 -19.46
C GLY A 350 17.21 -6.86 -18.16
N VAL A 351 16.17 -6.02 -18.22
CA VAL A 351 15.42 -5.55 -17.03
C VAL A 351 14.63 -6.71 -16.45
N SER A 352 13.98 -7.50 -17.31
CA SER A 352 13.19 -8.66 -16.91
C SER A 352 14.06 -9.71 -16.24
N ALA A 353 15.27 -9.98 -16.75
CA ALA A 353 16.21 -10.90 -16.11
C ALA A 353 16.66 -10.46 -14.70
N VAL A 354 16.95 -9.17 -14.50
CA VAL A 354 17.31 -8.63 -13.17
C VAL A 354 16.10 -8.63 -12.23
N TYR A 355 14.90 -8.39 -12.78
CA TYR A 355 13.64 -8.52 -12.07
C TYR A 355 13.37 -9.99 -11.65
N GLU A 356 13.67 -10.95 -12.51
CA GLU A 356 13.60 -12.39 -12.25
C GLU A 356 14.58 -12.84 -11.16
N GLU A 357 15.75 -12.19 -11.07
CA GLU A 357 16.73 -12.36 -9.97
C GLU A 357 16.33 -11.60 -8.68
N MET A 358 15.18 -10.93 -8.70
CA MET A 358 14.59 -10.21 -7.56
C MET A 358 15.42 -9.00 -7.07
N GLU A 359 16.22 -8.40 -7.94
CA GLU A 359 17.03 -7.20 -7.64
C GLU A 359 16.30 -5.91 -8.08
N PHE A 360 15.19 -5.55 -7.41
CA PHE A 360 14.27 -4.51 -7.91
C PHE A 360 14.87 -3.10 -8.04
N THR A 361 15.76 -2.68 -7.14
CA THR A 361 16.45 -1.38 -7.27
C THR A 361 17.33 -1.35 -8.52
N GLN A 362 17.99 -2.47 -8.82
CA GLN A 362 18.80 -2.61 -10.02
C GLN A 362 17.94 -2.74 -11.27
N ALA A 363 16.81 -3.45 -11.20
CA ALA A 363 15.82 -3.52 -12.26
C ALA A 363 15.24 -2.13 -12.57
N LEU A 364 14.96 -1.32 -11.54
CA LEU A 364 14.46 0.05 -11.69
C LEU A 364 15.51 0.98 -12.31
N SER A 365 16.75 0.93 -11.82
CA SER A 365 17.88 1.69 -12.41
C SER A 365 18.08 1.32 -13.88
N LYS A 366 18.06 0.03 -14.19
CA LYS A 366 18.21 -0.47 -15.56
C LYS A 366 17.01 -0.09 -16.44
N ALA A 367 15.79 -0.09 -15.89
CA ALA A 367 14.61 0.37 -16.61
C ALA A 367 14.69 1.87 -16.95
N GLN A 368 15.27 2.69 -16.07
CA GLN A 368 15.53 4.11 -16.34
C GLN A 368 16.56 4.29 -17.46
N GLU A 369 17.66 3.53 -17.45
CA GLU A 369 18.64 3.52 -18.55
C GLU A 369 18.02 3.09 -19.89
N CYS A 370 17.16 2.06 -19.88
CA CYS A 370 16.41 1.65 -21.06
C CYS A 370 15.46 2.76 -21.54
N ASN A 371 14.89 3.54 -20.63
CA ASN A 371 13.97 4.63 -20.97
C ASN A 371 14.69 5.77 -21.71
N GLU A 372 15.88 6.15 -21.26
CA GLU A 372 16.73 7.13 -21.96
C GLU A 372 17.15 6.62 -23.34
N THR A 373 17.51 5.33 -23.43
CA THR A 373 17.84 4.68 -24.71
C THR A 373 16.66 4.74 -25.68
N ALA A 374 15.44 4.44 -25.20
CA ALA A 374 14.22 4.50 -26.00
C ALA A 374 13.92 5.91 -26.52
N ASP A 375 14.06 6.93 -25.67
CA ASP A 375 13.81 8.32 -26.04
C ASP A 375 14.77 8.80 -27.14
N ASN A 376 16.05 8.42 -27.05
CA ASN A 376 17.04 8.73 -28.07
C ASN A 376 16.72 8.03 -29.41
N GLU A 377 16.39 6.73 -29.40
CA GLU A 377 16.02 6.00 -30.62
C GLU A 377 14.78 6.60 -31.30
N ILE A 378 13.74 6.96 -30.53
CA ILE A 378 12.53 7.59 -31.05
C ILE A 378 12.85 8.95 -31.67
N ALA A 379 13.66 9.77 -31.00
CA ALA A 379 14.05 11.09 -31.49
C ALA A 379 14.82 10.99 -32.81
N ASP A 380 15.79 10.08 -32.91
CA ASP A 380 16.59 9.86 -34.11
C ASP A 380 15.73 9.42 -35.31
N MET A 381 14.81 8.48 -35.11
CA MET A 381 13.90 8.04 -36.17
C MET A 381 12.97 9.16 -36.63
N LYS A 382 12.39 9.93 -35.70
CA LYS A 382 11.56 11.08 -36.05
C LYS A 382 12.36 12.11 -36.84
N ALA A 383 13.60 12.40 -36.45
CA ALA A 383 14.47 13.31 -37.18
C ALA A 383 14.78 12.81 -38.60
N ALA A 384 15.03 11.51 -38.78
CA ALA A 384 15.26 10.92 -40.10
C ALA A 384 14.01 11.01 -41.00
N ILE A 385 12.83 10.70 -40.45
CA ILE A 385 11.54 10.81 -41.15
C ILE A 385 11.27 12.27 -41.57
N VAL A 386 11.41 13.22 -40.64
CA VAL A 386 11.22 14.65 -40.90
C VAL A 386 12.15 15.11 -42.02
N THR A 387 13.43 14.74 -41.95
CA THR A 387 14.43 15.11 -42.96
C THR A 387 14.02 14.65 -44.36
N GLU A 388 13.60 13.39 -44.51
CA GLU A 388 13.23 12.85 -45.83
C GLU A 388 11.91 13.44 -46.35
N ILE A 389 10.92 13.67 -45.49
CA ILE A 389 9.67 14.33 -45.91
C ILE A 389 9.95 15.78 -46.32
N GLN A 390 10.78 16.52 -45.58
CA GLN A 390 11.18 17.88 -45.95
C GLN A 390 11.91 17.93 -47.29
N LYS A 391 12.77 16.93 -47.58
CA LYS A 391 13.42 16.78 -48.88
C LYS A 391 12.40 16.58 -50.02
N ARG A 392 11.35 15.78 -49.80
CA ARG A 392 10.24 15.62 -50.77
C ARG A 392 9.47 16.93 -50.96
N ILE A 393 9.18 17.67 -49.88
CA ILE A 393 8.56 18.99 -49.96
C ILE A 393 9.43 19.94 -50.80
N GLY A 394 10.74 20.00 -50.53
CA GLY A 394 11.68 20.84 -51.29
C GLY A 394 11.77 20.47 -52.78
N THR A 395 11.67 19.17 -53.09
CA THR A 395 11.61 18.68 -54.48
C THR A 395 10.32 19.16 -55.16
N ALA A 396 9.17 19.04 -54.49
CA ALA A 396 7.89 19.53 -54.99
C ALA A 396 7.86 21.07 -55.15
N GLN A 397 8.46 21.81 -54.22
CA GLN A 397 8.62 23.28 -54.31
C GLN A 397 9.49 23.67 -55.52
N SER A 398 10.59 22.94 -55.76
CA SER A 398 11.46 23.18 -56.91
C SER A 398 10.72 22.92 -58.23
N ARG A 399 9.91 21.86 -58.27
CA ARG A 399 9.04 21.53 -59.40
C ARG A 399 8.00 22.63 -59.66
N LEU A 400 7.35 23.13 -58.61
CA LEU A 400 6.37 24.22 -58.71
C LEU A 400 6.99 25.51 -59.28
N GLY A 401 8.23 25.82 -58.93
CA GLY A 401 8.97 26.98 -59.45
C GLY A 401 9.29 26.90 -60.95
N GLY A 402 9.29 25.70 -61.54
CA GLY A 402 9.56 25.49 -62.98
C GLY A 402 8.41 25.87 -63.91
N PHE A 403 7.20 26.08 -63.38
CA PHE A 403 6.08 26.56 -64.18
C PHE A 403 6.22 28.09 -64.36
N ALA A 404 6.46 28.59 -65.57
CA ALA A 404 6.72 30.02 -65.84
C ALA A 404 5.48 30.82 -66.29
N ASP A 405 4.36 30.16 -66.60
CA ASP A 405 3.16 30.82 -67.13
C ASP A 405 2.42 31.64 -66.05
N GLU A 406 2.14 32.91 -66.36
CA GLU A 406 1.37 33.85 -65.51
C GLU A 406 -0.11 33.45 -65.44
N ASN A 407 -0.65 32.77 -66.46
CA ASN A 407 -2.04 32.31 -66.49
C ASN A 407 -2.32 31.13 -65.53
N GLN A 408 -1.29 30.57 -64.89
CA GLN A 408 -1.41 29.48 -63.93
C GLN A 408 -1.27 29.94 -62.46
N ALA A 409 -1.26 31.24 -62.19
CA ALA A 409 -1.02 31.82 -60.86
C ALA A 409 -1.95 31.25 -59.75
N GLN A 410 -3.24 31.07 -60.05
CA GLN A 410 -4.20 30.51 -59.08
C GLN A 410 -3.90 29.04 -58.74
N LYS A 411 -3.59 28.22 -59.74
CA LYS A 411 -3.22 26.80 -59.54
C LYS A 411 -1.91 26.68 -58.75
N LYS A 412 -0.93 27.56 -59.01
CA LYS A 412 0.32 27.61 -58.22
C LYS A 412 0.07 27.96 -56.75
N ALA A 413 -0.83 28.90 -56.47
CA ALA A 413 -1.19 29.28 -55.11
C ALA A 413 -1.83 28.11 -54.34
N GLU A 414 -2.69 27.32 -55.00
CA GLU A 414 -3.29 26.12 -54.40
C GLU A 414 -2.25 25.03 -54.09
N VAL A 415 -1.32 24.77 -55.01
CA VAL A 415 -0.22 23.80 -54.77
C VAL A 415 0.68 24.30 -53.64
N GLN A 416 1.01 25.58 -53.60
CA GLN A 416 1.81 26.17 -52.52
C GLN A 416 1.11 26.04 -51.15
N ALA A 417 -0.21 26.22 -51.10
CA ALA A 417 -0.98 26.02 -49.87
C ALA A 417 -0.89 24.56 -49.37
N LEU A 418 -0.98 23.57 -50.27
CA LEU A 418 -0.82 22.17 -49.93
C LEU A 418 0.58 21.85 -49.39
N LEU A 419 1.63 22.40 -49.98
CA LEU A 419 3.01 22.23 -49.50
C LEU A 419 3.25 22.92 -48.15
N ASN A 420 2.59 24.05 -47.89
CA ASN A 420 2.61 24.69 -46.57
C ASN A 420 1.88 23.84 -45.51
N LEU A 421 0.73 23.24 -45.86
CA LEU A 421 0.04 22.28 -45.00
C LEU A 421 0.90 21.04 -44.74
N ALA A 422 1.62 20.54 -45.74
CA ALA A 422 2.55 19.42 -45.58
C ALA A 422 3.63 19.78 -44.54
N SER A 423 4.29 20.92 -44.70
CA SER A 423 5.30 21.41 -43.73
C SER A 423 4.73 21.58 -42.33
N SER A 424 3.52 22.12 -42.20
CA SER A 424 2.85 22.26 -40.90
C SER A 424 2.56 20.91 -40.24
N ASN A 425 2.15 19.90 -41.02
CA ASN A 425 1.90 18.56 -40.51
C ASN A 425 3.19 17.84 -40.12
N VAL A 426 4.31 18.06 -40.83
CA VAL A 426 5.63 17.56 -40.42
C VAL A 426 6.01 18.10 -39.05
N SER A 427 5.87 19.41 -38.82
CA SER A 427 6.16 20.03 -37.52
C SER A 427 5.25 19.55 -36.39
N ALA A 428 4.03 19.11 -36.72
CA ALA A 428 3.08 18.55 -35.77
C ALA A 428 3.26 17.03 -35.51
N GLY A 429 4.21 16.37 -36.19
CA GLY A 429 4.39 14.91 -36.10
C GLY A 429 3.39 14.08 -36.91
N ASN A 430 2.55 14.70 -37.75
CA ASN A 430 1.53 14.06 -38.57
C ASN A 430 2.10 13.62 -39.93
N TYR A 431 3.03 12.67 -39.92
CA TYR A 431 3.83 12.32 -41.10
C TYR A 431 3.03 11.74 -42.27
N GLU A 432 2.00 10.93 -42.01
CA GLU A 432 1.10 10.39 -43.05
C GLU A 432 0.33 11.51 -43.75
N THR A 433 -0.25 12.43 -42.98
CA THR A 433 -0.97 13.58 -43.51
C THR A 433 -0.04 14.48 -44.34
N ALA A 434 1.21 14.67 -43.89
CA ALA A 434 2.19 15.43 -44.65
C ALA A 434 2.47 14.78 -46.03
N LEU A 435 2.67 13.46 -46.09
CA LEU A 435 2.85 12.73 -47.34
C LEU A 435 1.62 12.79 -48.25
N LEU A 436 0.42 12.72 -47.69
CA LEU A 436 -0.82 12.90 -48.47
C LEU A 436 -0.88 14.28 -49.12
N LYS A 437 -0.54 15.35 -48.38
CA LYS A 437 -0.53 16.71 -48.93
C LYS A 437 0.54 16.92 -50.01
N ILE A 438 1.68 16.24 -49.90
CA ILE A 438 2.68 16.21 -50.98
C ILE A 438 2.10 15.49 -52.22
N GLY A 439 1.46 14.33 -52.05
CA GLY A 439 0.84 13.61 -53.16
C GLY A 439 -0.30 14.37 -53.84
N GLU A 440 -1.13 15.10 -53.08
CA GLU A 440 -2.16 16.01 -53.61
C GLU A 440 -1.52 17.15 -54.43
N ALA A 441 -0.42 17.73 -53.93
CA ALA A 441 0.33 18.75 -54.63
C ALA A 441 0.92 18.22 -55.96
N ASP A 442 1.51 17.03 -55.94
CA ASP A 442 2.07 16.38 -57.13
C ASP A 442 1.00 16.11 -58.20
N LYS A 443 -0.15 15.54 -57.83
CA LYS A 443 -1.27 15.31 -58.77
C LYS A 443 -1.79 16.61 -59.38
N LYS A 444 -1.88 17.68 -58.59
CA LYS A 444 -2.29 19.00 -59.11
C LYS A 444 -1.26 19.54 -60.10
N MET A 445 0.04 19.38 -59.82
CA MET A 445 1.11 19.76 -60.74
C MET A 445 1.12 18.91 -62.02
N ASP A 446 0.77 17.62 -61.95
CA ASP A 446 0.62 16.76 -63.15
C ASP A 446 -0.50 17.31 -64.07
N GLY A 447 -1.63 17.73 -63.49
CA GLY A 447 -2.75 18.32 -64.21
C GLY A 447 -2.56 19.77 -64.68
N MET A 448 -1.42 20.40 -64.34
CA MET A 448 -1.05 21.72 -64.88
C MET A 448 -0.42 21.63 -66.28
N GLY A 449 -0.11 20.42 -66.75
CA GLY A 449 0.50 20.14 -68.05
C GLY A 449 1.98 20.56 -68.08
N LEU A 450 2.87 19.64 -68.47
CA LEU A 450 4.20 20.03 -68.94
C LEU A 450 4.08 20.60 -70.36
N PRO A 451 4.99 21.50 -70.78
CA PRO A 451 5.02 21.96 -72.17
C PRO A 451 5.31 20.76 -73.10
N GLY A 452 4.25 20.26 -73.74
CA GLY A 452 4.30 19.28 -74.83
C GLY A 452 3.85 17.87 -74.46
N GLY A 453 2.70 17.43 -75.00
CA GLY A 453 2.38 16.00 -75.17
C GLY A 453 0.97 15.54 -74.79
N SER A 454 0.00 15.88 -75.64
CA SER A 454 -1.22 15.16 -76.07
C SER A 454 -2.03 14.20 -75.17
N THR A 455 -3.35 14.37 -75.40
CA THR A 455 -4.49 13.43 -75.33
C THR A 455 -5.17 13.19 -73.99
N GLU A 456 -6.29 13.87 -73.84
CA GLU A 456 -7.43 13.55 -72.98
C GLU A 456 -7.90 12.10 -73.23
N VAL A 457 -8.08 11.37 -72.13
CA VAL A 457 -9.01 10.26 -72.05
C VAL A 457 -10.03 10.67 -70.99
N GLU A 458 -11.26 10.92 -71.42
CA GLU A 458 -12.42 10.94 -70.52
C GLU A 458 -12.52 9.55 -69.88
N GLU A 459 -12.32 9.49 -68.56
CA GLU A 459 -12.62 8.30 -67.77
C GLU A 459 -13.91 8.57 -66.97
N GLU A 460 -14.85 7.65 -67.13
CA GLU A 460 -16.24 7.70 -66.66
C GLU A 460 -16.36 7.99 -65.15
N ALA A 461 -17.42 8.71 -64.79
CA ALA A 461 -17.78 8.99 -63.41
C ALA A 461 -18.00 7.67 -62.62
N PRO A 462 -17.30 7.44 -61.49
CA PRO A 462 -17.47 6.21 -60.75
C PRO A 462 -18.72 6.27 -59.87
N THR A 463 -19.42 5.15 -59.83
CA THR A 463 -20.54 4.75 -58.96
C THR A 463 -20.25 4.81 -57.44
N GLY A 464 -19.14 5.44 -57.00
CA GLY A 464 -18.63 5.42 -55.63
C GLY A 464 -19.32 6.35 -54.61
N THR A 465 -20.33 7.13 -55.02
CA THR A 465 -20.99 8.09 -54.13
C THR A 465 -21.98 7.45 -53.15
N GLN A 466 -22.57 6.29 -53.48
CA GLN A 466 -23.59 5.66 -52.64
C GLN A 466 -22.97 4.75 -51.55
N ASP A 467 -21.92 3.99 -51.88
CA ASP A 467 -21.22 3.12 -50.92
C ASP A 467 -20.44 3.92 -49.87
N ALA A 468 -19.79 5.02 -50.29
CA ALA A 468 -19.10 5.93 -49.37
C ALA A 468 -20.09 6.59 -48.37
N GLN A 469 -21.32 6.91 -48.82
CA GLN A 469 -22.36 7.45 -47.94
C GLN A 469 -22.85 6.43 -46.91
N ILE A 470 -23.00 5.16 -47.30
CA ILE A 470 -23.42 4.07 -46.39
C ILE A 470 -22.34 3.81 -45.32
N LEU A 471 -21.08 3.74 -45.72
CA LEU A 471 -19.96 3.55 -44.78
C LEU A 471 -19.80 4.74 -43.84
N LEU A 472 -20.00 5.97 -44.33
CA LEU A 472 -19.94 7.18 -43.51
C LEU A 472 -21.09 7.23 -42.48
N ALA A 473 -22.30 6.81 -42.87
CA ALA A 473 -23.42 6.68 -41.95
C ALA A 473 -23.13 5.66 -40.84
N SER A 474 -22.54 4.52 -41.19
CA SER A 474 -22.15 3.46 -40.25
C SER A 474 -21.06 3.95 -39.28
N LEU A 475 -20.05 4.67 -39.78
CA LEU A 475 -19.01 5.27 -38.94
C LEU A 475 -19.57 6.29 -37.95
N ASN A 476 -20.48 7.16 -38.40
CA ASN A 476 -21.11 8.15 -37.53
C ASN A 476 -21.98 7.50 -36.44
N ALA A 477 -22.67 6.40 -36.74
CA ALA A 477 -23.38 5.62 -35.74
C ALA A 477 -22.43 5.04 -34.68
N LEU A 478 -21.31 4.46 -35.09
CA LEU A 478 -20.30 3.92 -34.17
C LEU A 478 -19.66 5.01 -33.30
N LYS A 479 -19.33 6.18 -33.86
CA LYS A 479 -18.84 7.34 -33.08
C LYS A 479 -19.80 7.70 -31.94
N GLY A 480 -21.10 7.75 -32.24
CA GLY A 480 -22.13 8.01 -31.24
C GLY A 480 -22.16 6.94 -30.14
N GLN A 481 -22.09 5.66 -30.52
CA GLN A 481 -22.06 4.54 -29.57
C GLN A 481 -20.81 4.53 -28.70
N ILE A 482 -19.64 4.78 -29.29
CA ILE A 482 -18.34 4.85 -28.58
C ILE A 482 -18.36 6.00 -27.57
N SER A 483 -18.80 7.19 -27.97
CA SER A 483 -18.92 8.34 -27.07
C SER A 483 -19.87 8.05 -25.90
N PHE A 484 -20.99 7.38 -26.17
CA PHE A 484 -21.95 6.99 -25.13
C PHE A 484 -21.36 5.96 -24.16
N ILE A 485 -20.74 4.90 -24.69
CA ILE A 485 -20.10 3.86 -23.88
C ILE A 485 -18.96 4.44 -23.04
N LYS A 486 -18.16 5.35 -23.58
CA LYS A 486 -17.07 6.01 -22.86
C LYS A 486 -17.59 6.81 -21.65
N ALA A 487 -18.70 7.55 -21.81
CA ALA A 487 -19.34 8.26 -20.70
C ALA A 487 -19.91 7.30 -19.64
N GLU A 488 -20.50 6.18 -20.05
CA GLU A 488 -20.99 5.16 -19.11
C GLU A 488 -19.84 4.46 -18.37
N LEU A 489 -18.78 4.05 -19.06
CA LEU A 489 -17.59 3.44 -18.43
C LEU A 489 -17.01 4.35 -17.34
N PHE A 490 -16.89 5.66 -17.61
CA PHE A 490 -16.46 6.65 -16.62
C PHE A 490 -17.38 6.68 -15.39
N THR A 491 -18.70 6.66 -15.60
CA THR A 491 -19.69 6.64 -14.51
C THR A 491 -19.53 5.41 -13.61
N TYR A 492 -19.15 4.28 -14.18
CA TYR A 492 -18.93 3.01 -13.46
C TYR A 492 -17.46 2.79 -13.06
N GLY A 493 -16.59 3.79 -13.20
CA GLY A 493 -15.17 3.73 -12.84
C GLY A 493 -14.39 2.64 -13.60
N MET A 494 -14.78 2.36 -14.85
CA MET A 494 -14.19 1.34 -15.70
C MET A 494 -13.25 1.95 -16.74
N PHE A 495 -12.25 1.16 -17.14
CA PHE A 495 -11.36 1.46 -18.26
C PHE A 495 -11.46 0.35 -19.31
N ASP A 496 -11.62 0.72 -20.58
CA ASP A 496 -11.62 -0.22 -21.70
C ASP A 496 -10.66 0.28 -22.79
N ALA A 497 -9.57 -0.48 -23.00
CA ALA A 497 -8.52 -0.10 -23.93
C ALA A 497 -9.01 -0.06 -25.41
N GLY A 498 -10.02 -0.86 -25.76
CA GLY A 498 -10.60 -0.85 -27.10
C GLY A 498 -11.36 0.45 -27.37
N ILE A 499 -12.14 0.91 -26.39
CA ILE A 499 -12.88 2.18 -26.47
C ILE A 499 -11.96 3.40 -26.42
N GLU A 500 -10.89 3.37 -25.60
CA GLU A 500 -9.92 4.48 -25.56
C GLU A 500 -9.13 4.62 -26.87
N ASN A 501 -8.77 3.50 -27.50
CA ASN A 501 -8.07 3.51 -28.78
C ASN A 501 -9.00 3.69 -30.00
N ALA A 502 -10.32 3.71 -29.79
CA ALA A 502 -11.29 3.77 -30.89
C ALA A 502 -11.17 5.05 -31.73
N GLN A 503 -10.63 6.14 -31.17
CA GLN A 503 -10.39 7.39 -31.91
C GLN A 503 -9.42 7.19 -33.08
N LEU A 504 -8.39 6.35 -32.91
CA LEU A 504 -7.44 6.00 -33.97
C LEU A 504 -8.12 5.18 -35.09
N GLY A 505 -8.95 4.21 -34.71
CA GLY A 505 -9.73 3.41 -35.67
C GLY A 505 -10.76 4.27 -36.43
N ILE A 506 -11.41 5.21 -35.75
CA ILE A 506 -12.33 6.18 -36.35
C ILE A 506 -11.61 7.00 -37.42
N SER A 507 -10.44 7.57 -37.10
CA SER A 507 -9.68 8.37 -38.06
C SER A 507 -9.22 7.54 -39.27
N ARG A 508 -8.81 6.28 -39.07
CA ARG A 508 -8.48 5.37 -40.19
C ARG A 508 -9.69 5.08 -41.08
N ALA A 509 -10.86 4.84 -40.49
CA ALA A 509 -12.09 4.63 -41.24
C ALA A 509 -12.50 5.87 -42.06
N GLU A 510 -12.38 7.09 -41.50
CA GLU A 510 -12.63 8.35 -42.25
C GLU A 510 -11.71 8.48 -43.48
N ILE A 511 -10.44 8.09 -43.32
CA ILE A 511 -9.44 8.10 -44.41
C ILE A 511 -9.81 7.08 -45.49
N TYR A 512 -10.16 5.84 -45.12
CA TYR A 512 -10.52 4.83 -46.11
C TYR A 512 -11.81 5.15 -46.86
N ILE A 513 -12.80 5.76 -46.19
CA ILE A 513 -14.04 6.22 -46.82
C ILE A 513 -13.77 7.37 -47.79
N SER A 514 -13.01 8.39 -47.38
CA SER A 514 -12.71 9.56 -48.21
C SER A 514 -11.77 9.25 -49.40
N SER A 515 -11.02 8.15 -49.32
CA SER A 515 -10.15 7.66 -50.41
C SER A 515 -10.77 6.55 -51.26
N SER A 516 -12.08 6.30 -51.13
CA SER A 516 -12.82 5.26 -51.87
C SER A 516 -12.28 3.83 -51.69
N GLN A 517 -11.67 3.53 -50.54
CA GLN A 517 -11.14 2.20 -50.19
C GLN A 517 -12.15 1.39 -49.36
N ALA A 518 -13.29 1.04 -49.97
CA ALA A 518 -14.44 0.44 -49.28
C ALA A 518 -14.11 -0.79 -48.42
N GLN A 519 -13.34 -1.76 -48.95
CA GLN A 519 -13.00 -2.99 -48.21
C GLN A 519 -12.16 -2.74 -46.95
N LYS A 520 -11.28 -1.74 -46.97
CA LYS A 520 -10.46 -1.38 -45.79
C LYS A 520 -11.26 -0.58 -44.77
N ALA A 521 -12.15 0.29 -45.26
CA ALA A 521 -13.10 1.00 -44.40
C ALA A 521 -14.00 -0.01 -43.66
N GLU A 522 -14.52 -1.01 -44.37
CA GLU A 522 -15.38 -2.05 -43.80
C GLU A 522 -14.63 -2.92 -42.77
N ALA A 523 -13.37 -3.28 -43.04
CA ALA A 523 -12.54 -4.00 -42.07
C ALA A 523 -12.32 -3.21 -40.76
N GLU A 524 -12.10 -1.90 -40.84
CA GLU A 524 -11.96 -1.06 -39.65
C GLU A 524 -13.28 -0.82 -38.92
N LEU A 525 -14.38 -0.67 -39.66
CA LEU A 525 -15.71 -0.58 -39.05
C LEU A 525 -16.05 -1.85 -38.27
N ASN A 526 -15.74 -3.04 -38.81
CA ASN A 526 -15.93 -4.32 -38.12
C ASN A 526 -15.07 -4.45 -36.85
N SER A 527 -13.85 -3.91 -36.89
CA SER A 527 -12.96 -3.85 -35.72
C SER A 527 -13.53 -2.94 -34.62
N LEU A 528 -13.98 -1.74 -34.99
CA LEU A 528 -14.65 -0.80 -34.08
C LEU A 528 -15.96 -1.37 -33.50
N GLU A 529 -16.75 -2.04 -34.33
CA GLU A 529 -17.99 -2.70 -33.90
C GLU A 529 -17.70 -3.82 -32.89
N SER A 530 -16.66 -4.61 -33.13
CA SER A 530 -16.21 -5.65 -32.19
C SER A 530 -15.78 -5.06 -30.85
N ALA A 531 -15.06 -3.93 -30.86
CA ALA A 531 -14.68 -3.22 -29.64
C ALA A 531 -15.90 -2.69 -28.89
N VAL A 532 -16.88 -2.11 -29.60
CA VAL A 532 -18.15 -1.65 -29.02
C VAL A 532 -18.93 -2.79 -28.39
N VAL A 533 -19.05 -3.94 -29.06
CA VAL A 533 -19.74 -5.12 -28.54
C VAL A 533 -19.06 -5.65 -27.27
N SER A 534 -17.74 -5.76 -27.29
CA SER A 534 -16.95 -6.21 -26.14
C SER A 534 -17.12 -5.28 -24.94
N ALA A 535 -16.94 -3.97 -25.14
CA ALA A 535 -17.06 -2.98 -24.07
C ALA A 535 -18.48 -2.92 -23.50
N ARG A 536 -19.50 -3.02 -24.36
CA ARG A 536 -20.90 -3.04 -23.93
C ARG A 536 -21.22 -4.28 -23.10
N LYS A 537 -20.64 -5.44 -23.41
CA LYS A 537 -20.75 -6.64 -22.59
C LYS A 537 -20.15 -6.42 -21.20
N SER A 538 -18.89 -5.97 -21.13
CA SER A 538 -18.20 -5.68 -19.87
C SER A 538 -18.97 -4.66 -19.02
N LEU A 539 -19.51 -3.62 -19.64
CA LEU A 539 -20.32 -2.61 -18.98
C LEU A 539 -21.63 -3.17 -18.43
N ASN A 540 -22.31 -4.04 -19.18
CA ASN A 540 -23.54 -4.69 -18.70
C ASN A 540 -23.25 -5.61 -17.51
N ASP A 541 -22.17 -6.39 -17.56
CA ASP A 541 -21.73 -7.24 -16.44
C ASP A 541 -21.44 -6.39 -15.19
N ARG A 542 -20.84 -5.21 -15.38
CA ARG A 542 -20.61 -4.25 -14.29
C ARG A 542 -21.91 -3.69 -13.73
N LYS A 543 -22.85 -3.28 -14.59
CA LYS A 543 -24.16 -2.76 -14.18
C LYS A 543 -24.92 -3.78 -13.34
N GLU A 544 -24.90 -5.05 -13.75
CA GLU A 544 -25.51 -6.13 -12.99
C GLU A 544 -24.85 -6.31 -11.61
N ALA A 545 -23.51 -6.30 -11.56
CA ALA A 545 -22.78 -6.37 -10.29
C ALA A 545 -23.12 -5.20 -9.36
N VAL A 546 -23.20 -3.97 -9.88
CA VAL A 546 -23.60 -2.78 -9.11
C VAL A 546 -25.04 -2.90 -8.62
N ALA A 547 -25.97 -3.40 -9.44
CA ALA A 547 -27.36 -3.61 -9.03
C ALA A 547 -27.46 -4.63 -7.88
N ASN A 548 -26.73 -5.74 -7.96
CA ASN A 548 -26.68 -6.75 -6.90
C ASN A 548 -26.07 -6.19 -5.61
N ALA A 549 -24.96 -5.47 -5.70
CA ALA A 549 -24.31 -4.83 -4.56
C ALA A 549 -25.22 -3.77 -3.90
N SER A 550 -25.87 -2.93 -4.71
CA SER A 550 -26.81 -1.91 -4.24
C SER A 550 -28.01 -2.54 -3.54
N ALA A 551 -28.57 -3.62 -4.09
CA ALA A 551 -29.65 -4.36 -3.44
C ALA A 551 -29.21 -4.89 -2.07
N LYS A 552 -27.98 -5.41 -1.95
CA LYS A 552 -27.46 -5.91 -0.68
C LYS A 552 -27.17 -4.80 0.34
N ILE A 553 -26.66 -3.66 -0.12
CA ILE A 553 -26.47 -2.46 0.70
C ILE A 553 -27.83 -1.99 1.26
N ASN A 554 -28.85 -1.87 0.41
CA ASN A 554 -30.19 -1.43 0.83
C ASN A 554 -30.84 -2.41 1.81
N GLU A 555 -30.68 -3.73 1.60
CA GLU A 555 -31.13 -4.76 2.54
C GLU A 555 -30.45 -4.59 3.91
N THR A 556 -29.14 -4.37 3.92
CA THR A 556 -28.34 -4.21 5.13
C THR A 556 -28.67 -2.90 5.86
N GLU A 557 -28.90 -1.82 5.11
CA GLU A 557 -29.32 -0.52 5.67
C GLU A 557 -30.70 -0.63 6.35
N LYS A 558 -31.65 -1.34 5.72
CA LYS A 558 -32.95 -1.63 6.33
C LYS A 558 -32.82 -2.50 7.59
N TYR A 559 -31.94 -3.51 7.57
CA TYR A 559 -31.65 -4.34 8.74
C TYR A 559 -31.15 -3.49 9.92
N LEU A 560 -30.19 -2.59 9.67
CA LEU A 560 -29.64 -1.69 10.69
C LEU A 560 -30.67 -0.70 11.23
N GLN A 561 -31.52 -0.13 10.36
CA GLN A 561 -32.62 0.74 10.80
C GLN A 561 -33.61 0.02 11.72
N GLN A 562 -33.89 -1.26 11.46
CA GLN A 562 -34.74 -2.08 12.33
C GLN A 562 -34.05 -2.40 13.66
N SER A 563 -32.77 -2.80 13.62
CA SER A 563 -31.95 -3.08 14.81
C SER A 563 -31.87 -1.87 15.78
N ASP A 564 -31.82 -0.65 15.23
CA ASP A 564 -31.73 0.59 16.01
C ASP A 564 -33.07 1.04 16.63
N SER A 565 -34.19 0.37 16.32
CA SER A 565 -35.53 0.78 16.77
C SER A 565 -35.99 0.20 18.13
N GLY A 566 -35.08 -0.44 18.89
CA GLY A 566 -35.40 -1.14 20.14
C GLY A 566 -35.75 -0.22 21.33
N PHE A 567 -36.77 -0.60 22.12
CA PHE A 567 -37.18 0.11 23.34
C PHE A 567 -36.17 -0.14 24.49
N LEU A 568 -35.68 0.96 25.11
CA LEU A 568 -34.78 1.09 26.27
C LEU A 568 -33.27 0.87 26.06
N VAL A 569 -32.82 -0.14 25.30
CA VAL A 569 -31.40 -0.35 24.97
C VAL A 569 -31.28 -0.94 23.56
N THR A 570 -30.50 -0.29 22.71
CA THR A 570 -30.21 -0.72 21.34
C THR A 570 -28.84 -1.40 21.23
N PRO A 571 -28.64 -2.31 20.25
CA PRO A 571 -27.32 -2.87 19.99
C PRO A 571 -26.33 -1.79 19.54
N ASP A 572 -25.05 -1.92 19.88
CA ASP A 572 -24.00 -1.04 19.32
C ASP A 572 -23.69 -1.47 17.88
N THR A 573 -24.30 -0.78 16.93
CA THR A 573 -24.16 -1.03 15.49
C THR A 573 -23.07 -0.16 14.85
N SER A 574 -22.23 0.55 15.62
CA SER A 574 -21.26 1.51 15.08
C SER A 574 -20.28 0.90 14.08
N SER A 575 -19.74 -0.28 14.37
CA SER A 575 -18.84 -1.00 13.46
C SER A 575 -19.55 -1.48 12.19
N ALA A 576 -20.82 -1.92 12.32
CA ALA A 576 -21.62 -2.33 11.18
C ALA A 576 -21.95 -1.16 10.25
N LYS A 577 -22.28 0.02 10.81
CA LYS A 577 -22.50 1.27 10.06
C LYS A 577 -21.25 1.73 9.33
N ALA A 578 -20.08 1.70 9.99
CA ALA A 578 -18.81 2.06 9.35
C ALA A 578 -18.51 1.16 8.14
N ARG A 579 -18.76 -0.15 8.28
CA ARG A 579 -18.56 -1.12 7.18
C ARG A 579 -19.57 -0.93 6.04
N LEU A 580 -20.81 -0.55 6.36
CA LEU A 580 -21.82 -0.21 5.36
C LEU A 580 -21.46 1.06 4.57
N GLU A 581 -20.91 2.09 5.22
CA GLU A 581 -20.43 3.29 4.53
C GLU A 581 -19.23 3.01 3.62
N GLU A 582 -18.32 2.12 4.03
CA GLU A 582 -17.25 1.64 3.14
C GLU A 582 -17.81 0.89 1.92
N ALA A 583 -18.85 0.07 2.12
CA ALA A 583 -19.54 -0.62 1.02
C ALA A 583 -20.13 0.39 0.01
N LYS A 584 -20.80 1.44 0.50
CA LYS A 584 -21.34 2.53 -0.33
C LYS A 584 -20.24 3.24 -1.12
N GLY A 585 -19.10 3.53 -0.50
CA GLY A 585 -17.95 4.17 -1.14
C GLY A 585 -17.34 3.35 -2.29
N LYS A 586 -17.43 2.01 -2.23
CA LYS A 586 -16.89 1.11 -3.26
C LYS A 586 -17.90 0.70 -4.33
N LEU A 587 -19.17 1.08 -4.22
CA LEU A 587 -20.27 0.55 -5.02
C LEU A 587 -19.97 0.50 -6.53
N TYR A 588 -19.45 1.58 -7.12
CA TYR A 588 -19.17 1.65 -8.55
C TYR A 588 -17.77 1.16 -8.94
N ALA A 589 -16.77 1.38 -8.08
CA ALA A 589 -15.36 1.04 -8.35
C ALA A 589 -15.02 -0.44 -8.09
N ASP A 590 -15.73 -1.09 -7.17
CA ASP A 590 -15.60 -2.52 -6.88
C ASP A 590 -16.93 -3.06 -6.31
N PRO A 591 -17.93 -3.38 -7.18
CA PRO A 591 -19.24 -3.83 -6.72
C PRO A 591 -19.20 -5.19 -5.99
N LYS A 592 -18.30 -6.11 -6.36
CA LYS A 592 -18.16 -7.39 -5.65
C LYS A 592 -17.59 -7.18 -4.25
N GLY A 593 -16.60 -6.30 -4.12
CA GLY A 593 -16.10 -5.85 -2.83
C GLY A 593 -17.19 -5.17 -2.00
N ALA A 594 -17.94 -4.24 -2.60
CA ALA A 594 -19.06 -3.57 -1.94
C ALA A 594 -20.13 -4.54 -1.44
N GLU A 595 -20.51 -5.55 -2.24
CA GLU A 595 -21.45 -6.61 -1.82
C GLU A 595 -20.91 -7.42 -0.62
N THR A 596 -19.61 -7.74 -0.64
CA THR A 596 -18.93 -8.46 0.44
C THR A 596 -18.93 -7.63 1.73
N LEU A 597 -18.60 -6.34 1.63
CA LEU A 597 -18.63 -5.40 2.75
C LEU A 597 -20.03 -5.24 3.34
N ALA A 598 -21.06 -5.20 2.50
CA ALA A 598 -22.44 -5.16 2.95
C ALA A 598 -22.83 -6.44 3.73
N LYS A 599 -22.41 -7.62 3.25
CA LYS A 599 -22.62 -8.90 3.98
C LYS A 599 -21.90 -8.89 5.33
N GLU A 600 -20.68 -8.38 5.40
CA GLU A 600 -19.94 -8.25 6.66
C GLU A 600 -20.59 -7.26 7.62
N ALA A 601 -21.09 -6.12 7.12
CA ALA A 601 -21.84 -5.16 7.92
C ALA A 601 -23.09 -5.82 8.54
N GLN A 602 -23.83 -6.63 7.77
CA GLN A 602 -24.98 -7.38 8.27
C GLN A 602 -24.57 -8.41 9.33
N LEU A 603 -23.45 -9.10 9.16
CA LEU A 603 -22.92 -10.05 10.13
C LEU A 603 -22.54 -9.37 11.46
N LEU A 604 -21.85 -8.22 11.39
CA LEU A 604 -21.49 -7.43 12.57
C LEU A 604 -22.73 -6.93 13.31
N ALA A 605 -23.77 -6.51 12.58
CA ALA A 605 -25.03 -6.12 13.17
C ALA A 605 -25.69 -7.28 13.94
N GLY A 606 -25.73 -8.49 13.36
CA GLY A 606 -26.25 -9.68 14.04
C GLY A 606 -25.42 -10.09 15.28
N GLN A 607 -24.10 -9.89 15.25
CA GLN A 607 -23.24 -10.11 16.43
C GLN A 607 -23.56 -9.13 17.56
N ALA A 608 -23.81 -7.86 17.25
CA ALA A 608 -24.21 -6.86 18.23
C ALA A 608 -25.56 -7.18 18.87
N GLU A 609 -26.55 -7.64 18.09
CA GLU A 609 -27.84 -8.10 18.59
C GLU A 609 -27.71 -9.32 19.53
N ASN A 610 -26.87 -10.28 19.16
CA ASN A 610 -26.59 -11.46 20.00
C ASN A 610 -25.90 -11.06 21.31
N ALA A 611 -24.94 -10.15 21.27
CA ALA A 611 -24.26 -9.64 22.46
C ALA A 611 -25.25 -8.92 23.41
N LEU A 612 -26.13 -8.07 22.86
CA LEU A 612 -27.18 -7.43 23.64
C LEU A 612 -28.13 -8.45 24.28
N THR A 613 -28.46 -9.52 23.56
CA THR A 613 -29.32 -10.61 24.08
C THR A 613 -28.66 -11.31 25.27
N GLN A 614 -27.35 -11.59 25.20
CA GLN A 614 -26.60 -12.17 26.32
C GLN A 614 -26.58 -11.23 27.54
N VAL A 615 -26.36 -9.93 27.33
CA VAL A 615 -26.40 -8.94 28.41
C VAL A 615 -27.78 -8.89 29.07
N LYS A 616 -28.87 -8.91 28.28
CA LYS A 616 -30.25 -8.95 28.81
C LYS A 616 -30.49 -10.19 29.69
N ILE A 617 -29.97 -11.36 29.29
CA ILE A 617 -30.08 -12.60 30.08
C ILE A 617 -29.31 -12.47 31.40
N ILE A 618 -28.06 -11.99 31.36
CA ILE A 618 -27.22 -11.82 32.56
C ILE A 618 -27.86 -10.83 33.54
N VAL A 619 -28.33 -9.68 33.05
CA VAL A 619 -29.04 -8.69 33.89
C VAL A 619 -30.31 -9.30 34.48
N GLY A 620 -31.09 -10.06 33.69
CA GLY A 620 -32.28 -10.76 34.17
C GLY A 620 -31.98 -11.76 35.29
N ILE A 621 -30.93 -12.56 35.15
CA ILE A 621 -30.47 -13.50 36.19
C ILE A 621 -30.02 -12.73 37.45
N GLY A 622 -29.28 -11.63 37.28
CA GLY A 622 -28.85 -10.76 38.39
C GLY A 622 -30.02 -10.18 39.17
N VAL A 623 -31.04 -9.66 38.48
CA VAL A 623 -32.28 -9.15 39.11
C VAL A 623 -32.99 -10.26 39.89
N LEU A 624 -33.12 -11.47 39.32
CA LEU A 624 -33.71 -12.61 40.01
C LEU A 624 -32.91 -13.03 41.26
N ALA A 625 -31.57 -13.00 41.20
CA ALA A 625 -30.71 -13.31 42.34
C ALA A 625 -30.86 -12.29 43.47
N VAL A 626 -30.96 -11.00 43.15
CA VAL A 626 -31.22 -9.93 44.12
C VAL A 626 -32.60 -10.12 44.78
N LEU A 627 -33.64 -10.40 43.99
CA LEU A 627 -34.99 -10.68 44.50
C LEU A 627 -35.01 -11.92 45.41
N ALA A 628 -34.28 -12.98 45.06
CA ALA A 628 -34.13 -14.17 45.89
C ALA A 628 -33.41 -13.86 47.21
N GLY A 629 -32.34 -13.05 47.17
CA GLY A 629 -31.62 -12.59 48.36
C GLY A 629 -32.53 -11.79 49.31
N ILE A 630 -33.35 -10.89 48.77
CA ILE A 630 -34.34 -10.12 49.53
C ILE A 630 -35.36 -11.07 50.19
N ALA A 631 -35.85 -12.09 49.46
CA ALA A 631 -36.78 -13.08 50.00
C ALA A 631 -36.17 -13.90 51.15
N VAL A 632 -34.92 -14.35 51.01
CA VAL A 632 -34.19 -15.07 52.07
C VAL A 632 -33.99 -14.18 53.30
N PHE A 633 -33.61 -12.92 53.10
CA PHE A 633 -33.47 -11.96 54.19
C PHE A 633 -34.81 -11.75 54.92
N ALA A 634 -35.91 -11.58 54.19
CA ALA A 634 -37.24 -11.47 54.78
C ALA A 634 -37.63 -12.71 55.59
N LEU A 635 -37.31 -13.91 55.12
CA LEU A 635 -37.54 -15.17 55.84
C LEU A 635 -36.69 -15.27 57.11
N LEU A 636 -35.42 -14.84 57.07
CA LEU A 636 -34.54 -14.81 58.24
C LEU A 636 -35.06 -13.82 59.30
N VAL A 637 -35.46 -12.63 58.89
CA VAL A 637 -36.09 -11.63 59.77
C VAL A 637 -37.34 -12.23 60.41
N TRP A 638 -38.23 -12.83 59.60
CA TRP A 638 -39.43 -13.52 60.10
C TRP A 638 -39.10 -14.62 61.11
N TYR A 639 -38.10 -15.46 60.83
CA TYR A 639 -37.65 -16.54 61.73
C TYR A 639 -37.12 -15.99 63.06
N VAL A 640 -36.31 -14.93 63.05
CA VAL A 640 -35.81 -14.27 64.26
C VAL A 640 -36.98 -13.70 65.09
N PHE A 641 -37.95 -13.06 64.45
CA PHE A 641 -39.16 -12.57 65.12
C PHE A 641 -39.97 -13.71 65.74
N LYS A 642 -40.15 -14.83 65.03
CA LYS A 642 -40.84 -16.02 65.54
C LYS A 642 -40.14 -16.62 66.76
N LYS A 643 -38.80 -16.74 66.72
CA LYS A 643 -37.98 -17.26 67.83
C LYS A 643 -38.03 -16.33 69.06
N ARG A 644 -38.01 -15.00 68.86
CA ARG A 644 -38.20 -14.01 69.93
C ARG A 644 -39.60 -14.10 70.55
N LYS A 645 -40.64 -14.33 69.76
CA LYS A 645 -42.01 -14.53 70.26
C LYS A 645 -42.13 -15.82 71.10
N ALA A 646 -41.48 -16.90 70.68
CA ALA A 646 -41.38 -18.15 71.45
C ALA A 646 -40.57 -17.99 72.75
N ALA A 647 -39.50 -17.19 72.75
CA ALA A 647 -38.71 -16.88 73.94
C ALA A 647 -39.49 -16.04 74.97
N ARG A 648 -40.27 -15.05 74.52
CA ARG A 648 -41.21 -14.32 75.42
C ARG A 648 -42.31 -15.22 75.99
N GLY A 649 -42.74 -16.24 75.25
CA GLY A 649 -43.67 -17.25 75.75
C GLY A 649 -43.07 -18.11 76.89
N ARG A 650 -41.77 -18.40 76.86
CA ARG A 650 -41.07 -19.13 77.94
C ARG A 650 -40.85 -18.29 79.19
N ILE A 651 -40.51 -17.00 79.05
CA ILE A 651 -40.33 -16.08 80.20
C ILE A 651 -41.65 -15.94 80.99
N ASN A 652 -42.78 -15.81 80.30
CA ASN A 652 -44.10 -15.77 80.96
C ASN A 652 -44.53 -17.11 81.60
N SER A 653 -43.88 -18.23 81.24
CA SER A 653 -44.13 -19.54 81.85
C SER A 653 -43.27 -19.82 83.09
N GLU A 654 -42.09 -19.19 83.20
CA GLU A 654 -41.23 -19.28 84.39
C GLU A 654 -41.65 -18.31 85.50
N GLU A 655 -42.17 -17.11 85.16
CA GLU A 655 -42.77 -16.21 86.16
C GLU A 655 -44.02 -16.80 86.85
N ARG A 656 -44.73 -17.75 86.22
CA ARG A 656 -45.85 -18.45 86.85
C ARG A 656 -45.43 -19.56 87.83
N LYS A 657 -44.14 -19.91 87.91
CA LYS A 657 -43.64 -20.95 88.84
C LYS A 657 -43.11 -20.39 90.17
N TRP A 658 -43.05 -19.06 90.34
CA TRP A 658 -42.64 -18.42 91.59
C TRP A 658 -43.77 -17.59 92.20
N LYS A 659 -44.79 -18.27 92.72
CA LYS A 659 -45.55 -17.80 93.91
C LYS A 659 -46.03 -19.00 94.73
N PRO A 660 -45.39 -19.24 95.88
CA PRO A 660 -46.14 -19.54 97.08
C PRO A 660 -45.79 -18.55 98.19
N GLY A 661 -46.81 -17.80 98.62
CA GLY A 661 -47.05 -17.40 100.01
C GLY A 661 -45.95 -16.66 100.76
N LEU A 662 -46.05 -15.33 100.80
CA LEU A 662 -45.91 -14.63 102.07
C LEU A 662 -47.24 -13.95 102.41
N LYS A 663 -48.00 -14.61 103.30
CA LYS A 663 -48.95 -13.97 104.20
C LYS A 663 -48.16 -13.50 105.42
N ARG A 664 -48.02 -12.20 105.59
CA ARG A 664 -48.35 -11.43 106.81
C ARG A 664 -47.97 -9.97 106.61
#